data_AF-A0A372FDV5-F1
#
_entry.id   AF-A0A372FDV5-F1
#
_cell.length_a   1.000
_cell.length_b   1.000
_cell.length_c   1.000
_cell.angle_alpha   90.00
_cell.angle_beta   90.00
_cell.angle_gamma   90.00
#
_symmetry.space_group_name_H-M   'P 1'
#
loop_
_entity.id
_entity.type
_entity.pdbx_description
1 polymer ?
#
loop_
_entity_poly.entity_id
_entity_poly.type
_entity_poly.pdbx_seq_one_letter_code
_entity_poly.pdbx_strand_id
1 'polypeptide(L)'
;MKYILPLIINRRRTNYLDLKSKASQEHESFVIELPLMDNPFTILAIDKSKSMQALISNASDISLHHIHFSASFDESSQILSIRLSTSANSTAIEENSEEEIDWKNPSRTQPKPKNVAAQQQSSFVLGQIKYTCLDSTSEFKIDGSYVDHLPDEPLKEDFIRCQFIFEANAKTYQSELHFYLAHASCFHHFGLDFGSESSQLKVSGYQSVGHHYHKKTKSKNLFEMVKDFKGMTESNQDFIQHEPNTDFIKSIFFLKKRLSDFSLKDKFIKNDDELKYLVQKNELNSSLTNQFHQLSNLKLAHKHGEILRFMDFQSVQGERVRSLSMDDLKNQAYSTILKSFIEATLQNVLDDECQNNYIRFTILVPNIYSTHEVANTKTVINDIFSKLQHTAAYESKIRAWEVVTVSESDAAFLGYFDQGMHHINPNKYYIIIDCGKGTTDFSIIQTSSNNAKKIKSLYRNGFAGAGNLISYAFFEAMIDFVIKNASNPAATKAFFETIEKAEKAQMNTIFEKLEALKFQYSNKSNIAQRTVENNWNNAQSGDTTLKSLANSEITATVHNLALLLQKVDGFYDWGGYIENACEAITSNIVENIKGVINNIDKSIDCDGILLTGRGFLFKPLLEKLKGRLTTELNFAPNLIKMPDEASQLKAICLDGIFTSGYVIHPELVGFPIHISTKKQAPVNDTSKPKFPRFFDFILRLANMQDNYDETKNSYRIDNLDSLKFLIGNTLYTVADNIFYDTKWVESVDLIFTKDGFYARNISKDNKVIGYSNLIQNSAIDNVTLQYLIPSLFPAKIDTDYIQALKQDVPESIEEDKELADLMSLLPD
;
A
#
# COMPACT_ATOMS: atom_id res chain seq x y z
N MET A 1 1.85 -10.82 26.92
CA MET A 1 3.22 -11.03 27.41
C MET A 1 3.98 -11.79 26.34
N LYS A 2 4.98 -11.15 25.74
CA LYS A 2 5.77 -11.73 24.65
C LYS A 2 7.16 -11.08 24.59
N TYR A 3 8.12 -11.81 24.03
CA TYR A 3 9.36 -11.26 23.50
C TYR A 3 9.27 -11.18 21.98
N ILE A 4 9.91 -10.20 21.35
CA ILE A 4 9.86 -9.99 19.91
C ILE A 4 11.28 -10.19 19.36
N LEU A 5 11.44 -11.23 18.56
CA LEU A 5 12.71 -11.61 17.95
C LEU A 5 12.76 -11.12 16.49
N PRO A 6 13.63 -10.15 16.14
CA PRO A 6 13.81 -9.73 14.77
C PRO A 6 14.58 -10.78 13.97
N LEU A 7 14.05 -11.19 12.82
CA LEU A 7 14.67 -12.16 11.93
C LEU A 7 14.49 -11.79 10.46
N ILE A 8 15.37 -12.27 9.60
CA ILE A 8 15.35 -12.05 8.16
C ILE A 8 15.07 -13.40 7.48
N ILE A 9 13.95 -13.50 6.76
CA ILE A 9 13.62 -14.71 6.00
C ILE A 9 14.06 -14.58 4.55
N ASN A 10 14.69 -15.63 4.03
CA ASN A 10 15.11 -15.78 2.63
C ASN A 10 15.92 -14.58 2.08
N ARG A 11 16.68 -13.88 2.95
CA ARG A 11 17.40 -12.62 2.65
C ARG A 11 16.56 -11.58 1.88
N ARG A 12 15.24 -11.56 2.09
CA ARG A 12 14.31 -10.69 1.36
C ARG A 12 13.41 -9.88 2.27
N ARG A 13 13.04 -10.42 3.44
CA ARG A 13 12.07 -9.79 4.34
C ARG A 13 12.52 -9.81 5.78
N THR A 14 12.28 -8.72 6.47
CA THR A 14 12.33 -8.69 7.93
C THR A 14 10.99 -9.17 8.49
N ASN A 15 11.01 -10.06 9.48
CA ASN A 15 9.86 -10.54 10.25
C ASN A 15 10.14 -10.33 11.75
N TYR A 16 9.10 -10.01 12.51
CA TYR A 16 9.17 -9.79 13.95
C TYR A 16 8.42 -10.90 14.68
N LEU A 17 9.16 -11.93 15.07
CA LEU A 17 8.58 -13.15 15.63
C LEU A 17 8.19 -12.94 17.09
N ASP A 18 6.90 -13.08 17.38
CA ASP A 18 6.37 -13.05 18.73
C ASP A 18 6.61 -14.38 19.46
N LEU A 19 7.52 -14.40 20.43
CA LEU A 19 7.70 -15.51 21.37
C LEU A 19 6.71 -15.36 22.52
N LYS A 20 5.68 -16.23 22.56
CA LYS A 20 4.55 -16.14 23.50
C LYS A 20 4.64 -17.23 24.56
N SER A 21 4.18 -16.94 25.78
CA SER A 21 4.16 -17.93 26.88
C SER A 21 3.06 -18.99 26.73
N LYS A 22 2.14 -18.82 25.79
CA LYS A 22 1.14 -19.79 25.39
C LYS A 22 1.35 -20.06 23.91
N ALA A 23 1.35 -21.33 23.52
CA ALA A 23 1.45 -21.71 22.11
C ALA A 23 0.33 -21.05 21.31
N SER A 24 0.68 -20.43 20.18
CA SER A 24 -0.28 -20.02 19.17
C SER A 24 -0.84 -21.27 18.47
N GLN A 25 -2.12 -21.27 18.12
CA GLN A 25 -2.71 -22.31 17.25
C GLN A 25 -2.46 -22.01 15.76
N GLU A 26 -2.16 -20.76 15.42
CA GLU A 26 -1.82 -20.35 14.05
C GLU A 26 -0.32 -20.24 13.89
N HIS A 27 0.21 -20.87 12.84
CA HIS A 27 1.62 -20.91 12.47
C HIS A 27 1.86 -20.08 11.20
N GLU A 28 2.97 -19.36 11.16
CA GLU A 28 3.35 -18.57 9.99
C GLU A 28 4.11 -19.44 8.99
N SER A 29 3.59 -19.49 7.77
CA SER A 29 4.15 -20.29 6.67
C SER A 29 4.86 -19.43 5.63
N PHE A 30 5.98 -19.92 5.14
CA PHE A 30 6.86 -19.23 4.23
C PHE A 30 7.28 -20.13 3.08
N VAL A 31 7.18 -19.62 1.86
CA VAL A 31 7.69 -20.33 0.67
C VAL A 31 9.11 -19.87 0.38
N ILE A 32 10.05 -20.81 0.39
CA ILE A 32 11.46 -20.63 0.04
C ILE A 32 11.66 -21.15 -1.38
N GLU A 33 11.95 -20.23 -2.29
CA GLU A 33 12.29 -20.54 -3.67
C GLU A 33 13.70 -21.11 -3.70
N LEU A 34 13.84 -22.35 -4.16
CA LEU A 34 15.13 -23.04 -4.22
C LEU A 34 16.04 -22.43 -5.31
N PRO A 35 17.36 -22.35 -5.09
CA PRO A 35 18.28 -21.76 -6.04
C PRO A 35 18.45 -22.63 -7.29
N LEU A 36 18.65 -22.00 -8.44
CA LEU A 36 18.88 -22.69 -9.72
C LEU A 36 20.33 -23.17 -9.92
N MET A 37 21.18 -22.94 -8.93
CA MET A 37 22.58 -23.35 -8.94
C MET A 37 22.87 -24.01 -7.61
N ASP A 38 23.89 -24.87 -7.59
CA ASP A 38 24.35 -25.55 -6.39
C ASP A 38 25.15 -24.61 -5.47
N ASN A 39 24.46 -23.58 -4.98
CA ASN A 39 24.95 -22.60 -4.04
C ASN A 39 24.11 -22.67 -2.77
N PRO A 40 24.72 -22.49 -1.58
CA PRO A 40 23.96 -22.39 -0.35
C PRO A 40 22.94 -21.24 -0.40
N PHE A 41 21.75 -21.50 0.14
CA PHE A 41 20.67 -20.53 0.27
C PHE A 41 20.29 -20.37 1.74
N THR A 42 19.99 -19.14 2.17
CA THR A 42 19.62 -18.88 3.56
C THR A 42 18.11 -18.99 3.73
N ILE A 43 17.66 -19.83 4.65
CA ILE A 43 16.25 -19.94 5.04
C ILE A 43 15.89 -18.78 5.96
N LEU A 44 16.67 -18.60 7.03
CA LEU A 44 16.53 -17.48 7.97
C LEU A 44 17.87 -17.04 8.55
N ALA A 45 17.94 -15.77 8.94
CA ALA A 45 19.08 -15.18 9.64
C ALA A 45 18.62 -14.23 10.76
N ILE A 46 19.41 -14.12 11.81
CA ILE A 46 19.23 -13.24 12.96
C ILE A 46 20.49 -12.43 13.13
N ASP A 47 20.35 -11.10 13.06
CA ASP A 47 21.44 -10.14 13.22
C ASP A 47 21.67 -9.89 14.72
N LYS A 48 22.83 -10.33 15.24
CA LYS A 48 23.15 -10.24 16.67
C LYS A 48 23.53 -8.84 17.14
N SER A 49 23.68 -7.88 16.23
CA SER A 49 23.81 -6.46 16.60
C SER A 49 22.51 -5.88 17.17
N LYS A 50 21.38 -6.57 16.98
CA LYS A 50 20.05 -6.13 17.42
C LYS A 50 19.70 -6.62 18.83
N SER A 51 18.56 -6.16 19.32
CA SER A 51 17.98 -6.62 20.60
C SER A 51 16.65 -7.35 20.39
N MET A 52 16.40 -8.35 21.23
CA MET A 52 15.10 -8.96 21.43
C MET A 52 14.29 -8.10 22.40
N GLN A 53 13.14 -7.61 21.96
CA GLN A 53 12.35 -6.64 22.71
C GLN A 53 11.39 -7.33 23.67
N ALA A 54 11.22 -6.79 24.88
CA ALA A 54 10.26 -7.28 25.87
C ALA A 54 8.93 -6.49 25.85
N LEU A 55 7.80 -7.21 25.86
CA LEU A 55 6.46 -6.69 26.20
C LEU A 55 5.93 -7.41 27.45
N ILE A 56 6.67 -7.24 28.55
CA ILE A 56 6.44 -7.89 29.83
C ILE A 56 6.88 -6.92 30.93
N SER A 57 5.99 -6.59 31.87
CA SER A 57 6.35 -5.74 33.01
C SER A 57 7.49 -6.34 33.83
N ASN A 58 8.42 -5.49 34.25
CA ASN A 58 9.66 -5.78 34.97
C ASN A 58 10.71 -6.62 34.22
N ALA A 59 10.52 -6.90 32.92
CA ALA A 59 11.54 -7.50 32.07
C ALA A 59 12.38 -6.42 31.35
N SER A 60 13.58 -6.78 30.91
CA SER A 60 14.45 -5.93 30.09
C SER A 60 14.55 -6.45 28.67
N ASP A 61 14.84 -5.55 27.73
CA ASP A 61 15.29 -5.95 26.39
C ASP A 61 16.61 -6.73 26.49
N ILE A 62 16.77 -7.72 25.63
CA ILE A 62 17.92 -8.64 25.65
C ILE A 62 18.74 -8.44 24.39
N SER A 63 19.98 -7.99 24.53
CA SER A 63 20.90 -7.91 23.40
C SER A 63 21.15 -9.30 22.83
N LEU A 64 20.97 -9.46 21.51
CA LEU A 64 21.16 -10.73 20.82
C LEU A 64 22.63 -11.17 20.79
N HIS A 65 23.56 -10.24 20.97
CA HIS A 65 24.98 -10.53 21.18
C HIS A 65 25.21 -11.41 22.43
N HIS A 66 24.33 -11.33 23.44
CA HIS A 66 24.39 -12.16 24.65
C HIS A 66 23.57 -13.45 24.56
N ILE A 67 22.92 -13.71 23.41
CA ILE A 67 22.15 -14.92 23.20
C ILE A 67 23.01 -15.94 22.44
N HIS A 68 23.06 -17.15 23.00
CA HIS A 68 23.56 -18.32 22.33
C HIS A 68 22.40 -19.12 21.74
N PHE A 69 22.54 -19.48 20.45
CA PHE A 69 21.54 -20.24 19.72
C PHE A 69 22.03 -21.67 19.54
N SER A 70 21.33 -22.63 20.14
CA SER A 70 21.57 -24.05 19.91
C SER A 70 20.44 -24.64 19.08
N ALA A 71 20.79 -25.34 18.00
CA ALA A 71 19.83 -26.00 17.12
C ALA A 71 19.93 -27.53 17.25
N SER A 72 18.79 -28.20 17.32
CA SER A 72 18.70 -29.66 17.34
C SER A 72 17.54 -30.12 16.46
N PHE A 73 17.78 -31.05 15.55
CA PHE A 73 16.76 -31.61 14.68
C PHE A 73 16.26 -32.95 15.22
N ASP A 74 14.94 -33.11 15.31
CA ASP A 74 14.29 -34.39 15.61
C ASP A 74 13.76 -34.99 14.30
N GLU A 75 14.37 -36.07 13.86
CA GLU A 75 13.99 -36.78 12.63
C GLU A 75 12.58 -37.39 12.70
N SER A 76 12.15 -37.83 13.88
CA SER A 76 10.86 -38.51 14.06
C SER A 76 9.68 -37.56 13.90
N SER A 77 9.85 -36.33 14.37
CA SER A 77 8.86 -35.27 14.25
C SER A 77 9.18 -34.29 13.10
N GLN A 78 10.32 -34.37 12.43
CA GLN A 78 10.78 -33.37 11.45
C GLN A 78 10.70 -31.93 11.99
N ILE A 79 11.12 -31.73 13.23
CA ILE A 79 11.13 -30.42 13.91
C ILE A 79 12.58 -30.02 14.19
N LEU A 80 12.95 -28.84 13.69
CA LEU A 80 14.16 -28.14 14.09
C LEU A 80 13.88 -27.26 15.30
N SER A 81 14.37 -27.68 16.47
CA SER A 81 14.28 -26.90 17.70
C SER A 81 15.45 -25.94 17.83
N ILE A 82 15.16 -24.66 18.00
CA ILE A 82 16.13 -23.58 18.17
C ILE A 82 15.94 -23.02 19.59
N ARG A 83 16.87 -23.34 20.48
CA ARG A 83 16.86 -22.84 21.86
C ARG A 83 17.74 -21.60 21.99
N LEU A 84 17.16 -20.56 22.58
CA LEU A 84 17.81 -19.30 22.88
C LEU A 84 18.18 -19.30 24.36
N SER A 85 19.48 -19.16 24.67
CA SER A 85 19.97 -19.15 26.05
C SER A 85 20.86 -17.94 26.32
N THR A 86 20.73 -17.36 27.51
CA THR A 86 21.52 -16.19 27.97
C THR A 86 22.81 -16.60 28.69
N SER A 87 22.99 -17.88 29.00
CA SER A 87 24.19 -18.44 29.62
C SER A 87 24.95 -19.30 28.61
N ALA A 88 26.20 -18.92 28.31
CA ALA A 88 27.13 -19.77 27.58
C ALA A 88 27.51 -20.98 28.45
N ASN A 89 26.67 -22.02 28.47
CA ASN A 89 27.12 -23.35 28.87
C ASN A 89 27.90 -23.93 27.68
N SER A 90 29.13 -23.46 27.48
CA SER A 90 30.07 -24.15 26.61
C SER A 90 30.42 -25.48 27.27
N THR A 91 29.73 -26.55 26.90
CA THR A 91 30.28 -27.90 27.06
C THR A 91 31.51 -27.98 26.17
N ALA A 92 32.69 -27.86 26.78
CA ALA A 92 33.96 -28.16 26.12
C ALA A 92 33.90 -29.63 25.69
N ILE A 93 33.93 -29.87 24.38
CA ILE A 93 34.23 -31.19 23.83
C ILE A 93 35.76 -31.28 23.85
N GLU A 94 36.31 -32.17 24.66
CA GLU A 94 37.73 -32.54 24.59
C GLU A 94 37.97 -33.27 23.27
N GLU A 95 38.63 -32.60 22.31
CA GLU A 95 39.29 -33.29 21.21
C GLU A 95 40.50 -34.05 21.76
N ASN A 96 40.41 -35.37 21.79
CA ASN A 96 41.58 -36.25 21.91
C ASN A 96 42.41 -36.12 20.62
N SER A 97 43.35 -35.18 20.59
CA SER A 97 44.48 -35.24 19.66
C SER A 97 45.66 -35.92 20.37
N GLU A 98 45.84 -37.22 20.13
CA GLU A 98 47.13 -37.86 20.33
C GLU A 98 48.13 -37.24 19.34
N GLU A 99 48.94 -36.29 19.79
CA GLU A 99 50.17 -35.91 19.09
C GLU A 99 51.40 -36.22 19.98
N GLU A 100 52.26 -37.06 19.41
CA GLU A 100 53.56 -37.48 19.94
C GLU A 100 54.46 -36.25 20.21
N ILE A 101 54.88 -36.09 21.46
CA ILE A 101 55.85 -35.06 21.86
C ILE A 101 57.20 -35.41 21.23
N ASP A 102 57.66 -34.67 20.22
CA ASP A 102 59.04 -34.75 19.72
C ASP A 102 59.99 -34.00 20.67
N TRP A 103 60.70 -34.77 21.49
CA TRP A 103 61.65 -34.31 22.52
C TRP A 103 62.98 -33.77 21.95
N LYS A 104 63.16 -33.69 20.63
CA LYS A 104 64.45 -33.32 20.01
C LYS A 104 64.59 -31.86 19.57
N ASN A 105 63.62 -30.97 19.81
CA ASN A 105 63.74 -29.59 19.33
C ASN A 105 63.19 -28.53 20.32
N PRO A 106 64.01 -28.00 21.26
CA PRO A 106 63.54 -27.09 22.32
C PRO A 106 63.23 -25.64 21.87
N SER A 107 63.34 -25.31 20.58
CA SER A 107 63.34 -23.93 20.08
C SER A 107 62.20 -23.56 19.12
N ARG A 108 61.07 -24.28 19.14
CA ARG A 108 59.84 -23.80 18.48
C ARG A 108 59.06 -22.89 19.44
N THR A 109 59.02 -21.59 19.13
CA THR A 109 58.09 -20.63 19.73
C THR A 109 56.68 -21.21 19.75
N GLN A 110 56.11 -21.37 20.94
CA GLN A 110 54.71 -21.76 21.10
C GLN A 110 53.82 -20.81 20.29
N PRO A 111 52.87 -21.32 19.48
CA PRO A 111 51.87 -20.45 18.88
C PRO A 111 51.10 -19.76 20.02
N LYS A 112 51.11 -18.42 20.02
CA LYS A 112 50.19 -17.66 20.86
C LYS A 112 48.78 -18.21 20.61
N PRO A 113 48.01 -18.58 21.65
CA PRO A 113 46.64 -19.01 21.45
C PRO A 113 45.89 -17.86 20.77
N LYS A 114 45.56 -18.06 19.50
CA LYS A 114 44.49 -17.28 18.88
C LYS A 114 43.23 -17.77 19.58
N ASN A 115 42.60 -16.91 20.37
CA ASN A 115 41.20 -17.09 20.75
C ASN A 115 40.38 -17.03 19.46
N VAL A 116 40.24 -18.17 18.78
CA VAL A 116 39.23 -18.36 17.76
C VAL A 116 37.96 -18.63 18.54
N ALA A 117 37.03 -17.68 18.54
CA ALA A 117 35.70 -17.92 19.09
C ALA A 117 35.12 -19.16 18.41
N ALA A 118 34.84 -20.21 19.17
CA ALA A 118 34.30 -21.46 18.65
C ALA A 118 32.96 -21.16 17.96
N GLN A 119 32.90 -21.34 16.64
CA GLN A 119 31.64 -21.31 15.90
C GLN A 119 30.89 -22.60 16.24
N GLN A 120 29.71 -22.49 16.84
CA GLN A 120 28.86 -23.65 17.01
C GLN A 120 28.13 -23.90 15.70
N GLN A 121 28.42 -25.05 15.10
CA GLN A 121 27.81 -25.49 13.85
C GLN A 121 27.13 -26.83 14.08
N SER A 122 25.86 -26.92 13.70
CA SER A 122 25.13 -28.18 13.62
C SER A 122 24.59 -28.36 12.22
N SER A 123 24.70 -29.56 11.68
CA SER A 123 24.12 -29.88 10.37
C SER A 123 23.32 -31.17 10.42
N PHE A 124 22.24 -31.22 9.64
CA PHE A 124 21.43 -32.41 9.44
C PHE A 124 20.99 -32.46 7.98
N VAL A 125 20.55 -33.64 7.54
CA VAL A 125 20.06 -33.86 6.19
C VAL A 125 18.59 -34.22 6.27
N LEU A 126 17.76 -33.56 5.47
CA LEU A 126 16.36 -33.90 5.30
C LEU A 126 16.09 -33.97 3.80
N GLY A 127 15.80 -35.19 3.31
CA GLY A 127 15.72 -35.48 1.89
C GLY A 127 17.04 -35.17 1.17
N GLN A 128 16.97 -34.34 0.13
CA GLN A 128 18.12 -33.94 -0.69
C GLN A 128 18.78 -32.63 -0.26
N ILE A 129 18.36 -32.08 0.88
CA ILE A 129 18.87 -30.80 1.40
C ILE A 129 19.65 -31.05 2.68
N LYS A 130 20.90 -30.55 2.70
CA LYS A 130 21.71 -30.42 3.90
C LYS A 130 21.46 -29.05 4.51
N TYR A 131 21.01 -29.05 5.77
CA TYR A 131 20.80 -27.85 6.55
C TYR A 131 21.99 -27.62 7.45
N THR A 132 22.47 -26.39 7.50
CA THR A 132 23.56 -25.95 8.38
C THR A 132 23.07 -24.79 9.22
N CYS A 133 23.01 -25.00 10.53
CA CYS A 133 22.79 -23.93 11.49
C CYS A 133 24.15 -23.44 11.97
N LEU A 134 24.39 -22.14 11.83
CA LEU A 134 25.64 -21.49 12.24
C LEU A 134 25.32 -20.41 13.26
N ASP A 135 25.89 -20.53 14.45
CA ASP A 135 25.90 -19.47 15.45
C ASP A 135 27.29 -18.79 15.49
N SER A 136 27.33 -17.51 15.11
CA SER A 136 28.55 -16.70 15.10
C SER A 136 28.42 -15.49 16.05
N THR A 137 29.47 -14.66 16.12
CA THR A 137 29.45 -13.43 16.93
C THR A 137 28.53 -12.36 16.36
N SER A 138 28.38 -12.31 15.02
CA SER A 138 27.60 -11.28 14.33
C SER A 138 26.20 -11.73 13.92
N GLU A 139 26.01 -13.02 13.67
CA GLU A 139 24.74 -13.56 13.16
C GLU A 139 24.50 -15.01 13.61
N PHE A 140 23.23 -15.39 13.74
CA PHE A 140 22.77 -16.77 13.68
C PHE A 140 22.06 -16.99 12.35
N LYS A 141 22.34 -18.08 11.63
CA LYS A 141 21.65 -18.39 10.36
C LYS A 141 21.42 -19.87 10.15
N ILE A 142 20.40 -20.16 9.35
CA ILE A 142 20.08 -21.50 8.84
C ILE A 142 20.21 -21.45 7.33
N ASP A 143 21.23 -22.12 6.82
CA ASP A 143 21.49 -22.26 5.39
C ASP A 143 21.13 -23.68 4.94
N GLY A 144 20.58 -23.79 3.73
CA GLY A 144 20.40 -25.05 3.01
C GLY A 144 21.38 -25.15 1.85
N SER A 145 21.82 -26.36 1.53
CA SER A 145 22.52 -26.68 0.29
C SER A 145 22.04 -28.03 -0.24
N TYR A 146 22.16 -28.26 -1.54
CA TYR A 146 21.92 -29.61 -2.07
C TYR A 146 23.00 -30.57 -1.55
N VAL A 147 22.64 -31.83 -1.35
CA VAL A 147 23.58 -32.87 -0.89
C VAL A 147 24.50 -33.33 -2.02
N ASP A 148 23.94 -33.55 -3.21
CA ASP A 148 24.66 -34.10 -4.36
C ASP A 148 24.62 -33.17 -5.58
N HIS A 149 23.42 -32.85 -6.06
CA HIS A 149 23.19 -32.02 -7.25
C HIS A 149 21.83 -31.33 -7.14
N LEU A 150 21.63 -30.32 -7.98
CA LEU A 150 20.33 -29.70 -8.20
C LEU A 150 19.35 -30.78 -8.71
N PRO A 151 18.22 -31.03 -8.03
CA PRO A 151 17.29 -32.05 -8.48
C PRO A 151 16.55 -31.60 -9.75
N ASP A 152 16.33 -32.55 -10.67
CA ASP A 152 15.53 -32.33 -11.88
C ASP A 152 14.01 -32.36 -11.58
N GLU A 153 13.62 -32.95 -10.45
CA GLU A 153 12.23 -33.11 -10.01
C GLU A 153 11.96 -32.41 -8.67
N PRO A 154 10.70 -32.08 -8.36
CA PRO A 154 10.33 -31.55 -7.05
C PRO A 154 10.78 -32.43 -5.87
N LEU A 155 11.19 -31.78 -4.78
CA LEU A 155 11.58 -32.47 -3.55
C LEU A 155 10.40 -33.23 -2.94
N LYS A 156 10.65 -34.44 -2.41
CA LYS A 156 9.67 -35.18 -1.60
C LYS A 156 9.58 -34.61 -0.19
N GLU A 157 10.72 -34.36 0.44
CA GLU A 157 10.84 -33.70 1.74
C GLU A 157 10.96 -32.18 1.53
N ASP A 158 9.82 -31.57 1.22
CA ASP A 158 9.70 -30.16 0.83
C ASP A 158 9.32 -29.22 2.00
N PHE A 159 9.37 -29.70 3.24
CA PHE A 159 8.84 -29.00 4.39
C PHE A 159 9.74 -29.12 5.61
N ILE A 160 9.93 -28.00 6.33
CA ILE A 160 10.64 -27.96 7.61
C ILE A 160 9.91 -27.09 8.63
N ARG A 161 9.74 -27.63 9.84
CA ARG A 161 9.20 -26.92 11.01
C ARG A 161 10.34 -26.40 11.86
N CYS A 162 10.32 -25.12 12.19
CA CYS A 162 11.29 -24.48 13.07
C CYS A 162 10.60 -23.99 14.34
N GLN A 163 10.92 -24.59 15.47
CA GLN A 163 10.40 -24.19 16.79
C GLN A 163 11.44 -23.35 17.54
N PHE A 164 11.06 -22.14 17.93
CA PHE A 164 11.89 -21.25 18.72
C PHE A 164 11.48 -21.33 20.18
N ILE A 165 12.44 -21.55 21.07
CA ILE A 165 12.20 -21.70 22.51
C ILE A 165 13.14 -20.78 23.27
N PHE A 166 12.57 -19.94 24.12
CA PHE A 166 13.30 -19.03 25.00
C PHE A 166 12.82 -19.19 26.44
N GLU A 167 13.75 -19.45 27.36
CA GLU A 167 13.47 -19.59 28.78
C GLU A 167 13.95 -18.35 29.53
N ALA A 168 13.03 -17.66 30.20
CA ALA A 168 13.35 -16.50 31.03
C ALA A 168 12.38 -16.37 32.20
N ASN A 169 12.90 -16.00 33.38
CA ASN A 169 12.11 -15.79 34.60
C ASN A 169 11.20 -16.97 34.95
N ALA A 170 11.73 -18.20 34.86
CA ALA A 170 11.00 -19.46 35.09
C ALA A 170 9.76 -19.65 34.19
N LYS A 171 9.71 -18.98 33.03
CA LYS A 171 8.68 -19.16 32.02
C LYS A 171 9.33 -19.50 30.68
N THR A 172 8.66 -20.35 29.92
CA THR A 172 9.01 -20.67 28.54
C THR A 172 8.19 -19.82 27.58
N TYR A 173 8.86 -19.19 26.63
CA TYR A 173 8.28 -18.45 25.52
C TYR A 173 8.63 -19.18 24.24
N GLN A 174 7.63 -19.42 23.40
CA GLN A 174 7.83 -20.19 22.19
C GLN A 174 7.06 -19.64 21.00
N SER A 175 7.55 -19.94 19.81
CA SER A 175 6.88 -19.71 18.54
C SER A 175 7.33 -20.75 17.52
N GLU A 176 6.58 -20.90 16.45
CA GLU A 176 6.85 -21.89 15.41
C GLU A 176 6.66 -21.26 14.02
N LEU A 177 7.64 -21.52 13.14
CA LEU A 177 7.65 -21.11 11.75
C LEU A 177 7.69 -22.33 10.84
N HIS A 178 6.94 -22.24 9.74
CA HIS A 178 6.81 -23.29 8.73
C HIS A 178 7.49 -22.84 7.44
N PHE A 179 8.41 -23.64 6.92
CA PHE A 179 9.09 -23.35 5.66
C PHE A 179 8.82 -24.44 4.64
N TYR A 180 8.34 -24.03 3.48
CA TYR A 180 8.11 -24.88 2.33
C TYR A 180 9.17 -24.60 1.26
N LEU A 181 9.84 -25.64 0.78
CA LEU A 181 10.89 -25.57 -0.21
C LEU A 181 10.31 -25.80 -1.60
N ALA A 182 10.19 -24.72 -2.38
CA ALA A 182 9.61 -24.75 -3.70
C ALA A 182 10.68 -24.99 -4.77
N HIS A 183 10.58 -26.12 -5.45
CA HIS A 183 11.34 -26.38 -6.67
C HIS A 183 10.88 -25.44 -7.80
N ALA A 184 11.79 -25.12 -8.72
CA ALA A 184 11.54 -24.16 -9.79
C ALA A 184 10.32 -24.56 -10.65
N SER A 185 10.15 -25.85 -10.95
CA SER A 185 9.07 -26.35 -11.79
C SER A 185 7.65 -26.19 -11.20
N CYS A 186 7.52 -26.03 -9.88
CA CYS A 186 6.23 -25.93 -9.19
C CYS A 186 6.04 -24.60 -8.44
N PHE A 187 6.94 -23.63 -8.63
CA PHE A 187 6.86 -22.31 -8.00
C PHE A 187 6.18 -21.28 -8.90
N HIS A 188 5.20 -20.57 -8.33
CA HIS A 188 4.53 -19.44 -8.97
C HIS A 188 4.53 -18.22 -8.04
N HIS A 189 4.84 -17.05 -8.59
CA HIS A 189 4.75 -15.78 -7.90
C HIS A 189 3.72 -14.90 -8.61
N PHE A 190 2.62 -14.63 -7.92
CA PHE A 190 1.55 -13.77 -8.40
C PHE A 190 1.70 -12.37 -7.79
N GLY A 191 1.56 -11.36 -8.64
CA GLY A 191 1.62 -9.96 -8.30
C GLY A 191 0.33 -9.27 -8.68
N LEU A 192 -0.45 -8.82 -7.69
CA LEU A 192 -1.72 -8.14 -7.92
C LEU A 192 -1.62 -6.67 -7.49
N ASP A 193 -1.87 -5.78 -8.43
CA ASP A 193 -2.25 -4.40 -8.16
C ASP A 193 -3.78 -4.33 -8.14
N PHE A 194 -4.38 -4.29 -6.94
CA PHE A 194 -5.80 -3.99 -6.80
C PHE A 194 -6.01 -2.47 -6.85
N GLY A 195 -5.84 -1.92 -8.05
CA GLY A 195 -5.90 -0.49 -8.27
C GLY A 195 -7.30 0.10 -8.05
N SER A 196 -7.35 1.38 -7.69
CA SER A 196 -8.62 2.09 -7.47
C SER A 196 -9.41 2.28 -8.78
N GLU A 197 -8.69 2.47 -9.89
CA GLU A 197 -9.25 2.68 -11.23
C GLU A 197 -9.26 1.40 -12.08
N SER A 198 -8.16 0.65 -12.04
CA SER A 198 -7.99 -0.57 -12.81
C SER A 198 -7.08 -1.51 -12.06
N SER A 199 -7.43 -2.79 -12.02
CA SER A 199 -6.59 -3.82 -11.43
C SER A 199 -5.73 -4.50 -12.49
N GLN A 200 -4.53 -4.91 -12.10
CA GLN A 200 -3.55 -5.52 -12.98
C GLN A 200 -2.88 -6.71 -12.32
N LEU A 201 -2.51 -7.70 -13.12
CA LEU A 201 -1.88 -8.93 -12.65
C LEU A 201 -0.62 -9.25 -13.46
N LYS A 202 0.46 -9.58 -12.75
CA LYS A 202 1.64 -10.23 -13.33
C LYS A 202 1.86 -11.58 -12.67
N VAL A 203 2.31 -12.54 -13.46
CA VAL A 203 2.66 -13.87 -13.00
C VAL A 203 4.10 -14.15 -13.39
N SER A 204 4.91 -14.56 -12.42
CA SER A 204 6.24 -15.10 -12.63
C SER A 204 6.24 -16.59 -12.30
N GLY A 205 6.86 -17.36 -13.18
CA GLY A 205 7.15 -18.78 -12.98
C GLY A 205 8.43 -19.17 -13.71
N TYR A 206 8.78 -20.44 -13.67
CA TYR A 206 9.95 -20.95 -14.38
C TYR A 206 9.55 -21.68 -15.65
N GLN A 207 10.32 -21.47 -16.72
CA GLN A 207 10.23 -22.25 -17.94
C GLN A 207 11.50 -23.10 -18.07
N SER A 208 11.32 -24.40 -18.33
CA SER A 208 12.45 -25.27 -18.66
C SER A 208 12.91 -24.99 -20.09
N VAL A 209 14.19 -24.71 -20.27
CA VAL A 209 14.86 -24.57 -21.56
C VAL A 209 16.08 -25.50 -21.53
N GLY A 210 15.92 -26.70 -22.09
CA GLY A 210 16.91 -27.78 -21.94
C GLY A 210 16.91 -28.32 -20.50
N HIS A 211 18.09 -28.37 -19.87
CA HIS A 211 18.26 -28.77 -18.46
C HIS A 211 18.31 -27.59 -17.49
N HIS A 212 17.95 -26.37 -17.93
CA HIS A 212 18.00 -25.17 -17.11
C HIS A 212 16.62 -24.53 -17.00
N TYR A 213 16.33 -23.99 -15.82
CA TYR A 213 15.12 -23.21 -15.60
C TYR A 213 15.43 -21.72 -15.75
N HIS A 214 14.56 -21.00 -16.47
CA HIS A 214 14.62 -19.56 -16.58
C HIS A 214 13.36 -18.95 -16.00
N LYS A 215 13.53 -18.02 -15.05
CA LYS A 215 12.42 -17.27 -14.49
C LYS A 215 11.87 -16.32 -15.55
N LYS A 216 10.56 -16.36 -15.76
CA LYS A 216 9.86 -15.50 -16.71
C LYS A 216 8.68 -14.85 -16.04
N THR A 217 8.70 -13.53 -16.01
CA THR A 217 7.57 -12.69 -15.59
C THR A 217 6.78 -12.30 -16.83
N LYS A 218 5.46 -12.48 -16.78
CA LYS A 218 4.55 -12.07 -17.85
C LYS A 218 3.39 -11.28 -17.26
N SER A 219 3.04 -10.17 -17.90
CA SER A 219 1.72 -9.57 -17.75
C SER A 219 0.66 -10.55 -18.22
N LYS A 220 -0.44 -10.57 -17.51
CA LYS A 220 -1.60 -11.41 -17.81
C LYS A 220 -2.81 -10.50 -17.93
N ASN A 221 -3.60 -10.70 -18.99
CA ASN A 221 -4.81 -9.94 -19.18
C ASN A 221 -5.86 -10.38 -18.15
N LEU A 222 -5.97 -9.62 -17.05
CA LEU A 222 -6.85 -9.95 -15.94
C LEU A 222 -8.33 -9.90 -16.34
N PHE A 223 -8.70 -8.99 -17.24
CA PHE A 223 -10.05 -8.92 -17.77
C PHE A 223 -10.44 -10.22 -18.50
N GLU A 224 -9.60 -10.70 -19.42
CA GLU A 224 -9.84 -11.94 -20.16
C GLU A 224 -9.92 -13.14 -19.22
N MET A 225 -9.00 -13.25 -18.26
CA MET A 225 -9.03 -14.33 -17.28
C MET A 225 -10.35 -14.38 -16.51
N VAL A 226 -10.85 -13.22 -16.06
CA VAL A 226 -12.11 -13.15 -15.30
C VAL A 226 -13.32 -13.42 -16.19
N LYS A 227 -13.27 -13.01 -17.46
CA LYS A 227 -14.31 -13.27 -18.46
C LYS A 227 -14.40 -14.77 -18.79
N ASP A 228 -13.26 -15.40 -19.04
CA ASP A 228 -13.15 -16.84 -19.29
C ASP A 228 -13.62 -17.63 -18.08
N PHE A 229 -13.21 -17.23 -16.87
CA PHE A 229 -13.67 -17.81 -15.61
C PHE A 229 -15.20 -17.76 -15.46
N LYS A 230 -15.84 -16.70 -15.96
CA LYS A 230 -17.30 -16.57 -15.99
C LYS A 230 -17.98 -17.26 -17.16
N GLY A 231 -17.24 -17.88 -18.08
CA GLY A 231 -17.78 -18.53 -19.27
C GLY A 231 -18.48 -17.56 -20.23
N MET A 232 -18.09 -16.28 -20.23
CA MET A 232 -18.68 -15.25 -21.08
C MET A 232 -18.03 -15.25 -22.47
N THR A 233 -18.84 -15.16 -23.53
CA THR A 233 -18.39 -15.35 -24.93
C THR A 233 -18.49 -14.08 -25.78
N GLU A 234 -19.08 -13.02 -25.22
CA GLU A 234 -19.30 -11.73 -25.88
C GLU A 234 -17.98 -11.02 -26.20
N SER A 235 -18.01 -10.03 -27.09
CA SER A 235 -16.79 -9.30 -27.45
C SER A 235 -16.31 -8.46 -26.28
N ASN A 236 -15.00 -8.36 -26.07
CA ASN A 236 -14.43 -7.58 -24.97
C ASN A 236 -14.88 -6.12 -25.01
N GLN A 237 -15.06 -5.58 -26.21
CA GLN A 237 -15.50 -4.20 -26.41
C GLN A 237 -16.93 -3.95 -25.91
N ASP A 238 -17.71 -5.00 -25.72
CA ASP A 238 -19.07 -4.92 -25.20
C ASP A 238 -19.08 -4.73 -23.69
N PHE A 239 -17.97 -4.95 -22.98
CA PHE A 239 -17.90 -4.80 -21.53
C PHE A 239 -17.40 -3.41 -21.12
N ILE A 240 -17.93 -2.91 -20.01
CA ILE A 240 -17.54 -1.58 -19.49
C ILE A 240 -16.19 -1.64 -18.78
N GLN A 241 -15.82 -2.81 -18.26
CA GLN A 241 -14.57 -3.04 -17.53
C GLN A 241 -13.37 -3.19 -18.47
N HIS A 242 -13.59 -3.38 -19.77
CA HIS A 242 -12.52 -3.52 -20.75
C HIS A 242 -11.85 -2.16 -21.03
N GLU A 243 -10.52 -2.15 -20.98
CA GLU A 243 -9.68 -1.02 -21.39
C GLU A 243 -8.85 -1.44 -22.62
N PRO A 244 -9.14 -0.90 -23.82
CA PRO A 244 -8.47 -1.31 -25.06
C PRO A 244 -6.95 -1.15 -25.00
N ASN A 245 -6.22 -2.08 -25.62
CA ASN A 245 -4.75 -2.08 -25.69
C ASN A 245 -4.06 -2.18 -24.32
N THR A 246 -4.71 -2.80 -23.35
CA THR A 246 -4.14 -3.01 -22.01
C THR A 246 -4.46 -4.41 -21.48
N ASP A 247 -3.71 -4.84 -20.46
CA ASP A 247 -3.92 -6.11 -19.75
C ASP A 247 -4.80 -5.95 -18.49
N PHE A 248 -5.52 -4.84 -18.37
CA PHE A 248 -6.17 -4.42 -17.12
C PHE A 248 -7.66 -4.70 -17.13
N ILE A 249 -8.23 -4.77 -15.92
CA ILE A 249 -9.67 -4.72 -15.70
C ILE A 249 -10.01 -3.42 -14.98
N LYS A 250 -10.88 -2.57 -15.53
CA LYS A 250 -11.32 -1.36 -14.82
C LYS A 250 -12.11 -1.76 -13.57
N SER A 251 -11.81 -1.12 -12.46
CA SER A 251 -12.36 -1.40 -11.13
C SER A 251 -13.72 -0.71 -10.95
N ILE A 252 -14.67 -1.10 -11.82
CA ILE A 252 -16.06 -0.65 -11.81
C ILE A 252 -16.93 -1.87 -11.52
N PHE A 253 -17.47 -1.94 -10.31
CA PHE A 253 -18.25 -3.08 -9.84
C PHE A 253 -19.68 -2.65 -9.50
N PHE A 254 -20.63 -3.58 -9.42
CA PHE A 254 -22.02 -3.28 -9.11
C PHE A 254 -22.54 -4.22 -8.03
N LEU A 255 -22.94 -3.66 -6.89
CA LEU A 255 -23.52 -4.40 -5.78
C LEU A 255 -25.03 -4.14 -5.72
N LYS A 256 -25.80 -5.21 -5.60
CA LYS A 256 -27.27 -5.16 -5.58
C LYS A 256 -27.73 -4.36 -4.36
N LYS A 257 -28.69 -3.44 -4.56
CA LYS A 257 -29.28 -2.62 -3.47
C LYS A 257 -30.04 -3.47 -2.47
N ARG A 258 -30.53 -4.65 -2.89
CA ARG A 258 -31.24 -5.60 -2.04
C ARG A 258 -30.53 -6.95 -2.06
N LEU A 259 -29.93 -7.33 -0.94
CA LEU A 259 -29.17 -8.56 -0.74
C LEU A 259 -30.03 -9.59 -0.03
N SER A 260 -29.98 -10.84 -0.49
CA SER A 260 -30.65 -11.98 0.12
C SER A 260 -29.70 -12.75 1.05
N ASP A 261 -30.21 -13.23 2.18
CA ASP A 261 -29.45 -14.06 3.13
C ASP A 261 -28.12 -13.47 3.64
N PHE A 262 -28.08 -12.13 3.69
CA PHE A 262 -26.94 -11.37 4.20
C PHE A 262 -26.71 -11.60 5.69
N SER A 263 -25.43 -11.75 6.07
CA SER A 263 -24.98 -11.79 7.46
C SER A 263 -23.66 -11.05 7.60
N LEU A 264 -23.56 -10.21 8.64
CA LEU A 264 -22.31 -9.50 9.01
C LEU A 264 -21.17 -10.46 9.41
N LYS A 265 -21.49 -11.71 9.76
CA LYS A 265 -20.49 -12.71 10.10
C LYS A 265 -19.83 -13.32 8.86
N ASP A 266 -20.47 -13.20 7.71
CA ASP A 266 -19.93 -13.74 6.48
C ASP A 266 -18.81 -12.83 5.95
N LYS A 267 -17.77 -13.46 5.39
CA LYS A 267 -16.64 -12.73 4.79
C LYS A 267 -16.83 -12.45 3.30
N PHE A 268 -17.81 -13.08 2.67
CA PHE A 268 -18.05 -13.01 1.23
C PHE A 268 -19.53 -12.78 0.96
N ILE A 269 -19.84 -12.03 -0.08
CA ILE A 269 -21.17 -12.03 -0.71
C ILE A 269 -21.43 -13.46 -1.23
N LYS A 270 -22.56 -14.05 -0.83
CA LYS A 270 -22.88 -15.46 -1.10
C LYS A 270 -23.36 -15.71 -2.51
N ASN A 271 -24.21 -14.82 -3.02
CA ASN A 271 -24.87 -15.02 -4.30
C ASN A 271 -24.10 -14.28 -5.40
N ASP A 272 -23.71 -15.02 -6.43
CA ASP A 272 -22.93 -14.51 -7.55
C ASP A 272 -23.67 -13.42 -8.36
N ASP A 273 -25.01 -13.39 -8.32
CA ASP A 273 -25.83 -12.38 -8.99
C ASP A 273 -25.90 -11.04 -8.22
N GLU A 274 -25.48 -11.03 -6.95
CA GLU A 274 -25.55 -9.84 -6.09
C GLU A 274 -24.37 -8.89 -6.29
N LEU A 275 -23.22 -9.39 -6.79
CA LEU A 275 -22.05 -8.60 -7.08
C LEU A 275 -21.55 -8.84 -8.51
N LYS A 276 -21.80 -7.89 -9.40
CA LYS A 276 -21.31 -7.94 -10.78
C LYS A 276 -19.97 -7.23 -10.91
N TYR A 277 -18.99 -7.92 -11.45
CA TYR A 277 -17.67 -7.37 -11.80
C TYR A 277 -17.34 -7.44 -13.30
N LEU A 278 -18.24 -8.01 -14.10
CA LEU A 278 -18.28 -7.86 -15.55
C LEU A 278 -19.71 -7.47 -15.95
N VAL A 279 -19.85 -6.38 -16.68
CA VAL A 279 -21.15 -5.85 -17.12
C VAL A 279 -21.04 -5.40 -18.57
N GLN A 280 -21.96 -5.87 -19.41
CA GLN A 280 -22.06 -5.43 -20.79
C GLN A 280 -22.63 -4.00 -20.88
N LYS A 281 -22.18 -3.20 -21.83
CA LYS A 281 -22.58 -1.79 -22.04
C LYS A 281 -24.07 -1.64 -22.31
N ASN A 282 -24.69 -2.62 -22.97
CA ASN A 282 -26.15 -2.67 -23.23
C ASN A 282 -26.98 -2.89 -21.94
N GLU A 283 -26.41 -3.51 -20.90
CA GLU A 283 -27.06 -3.69 -19.60
C GLU A 283 -27.04 -2.40 -18.76
N LEU A 284 -26.24 -1.39 -19.16
CA LEU A 284 -26.04 -0.15 -18.41
C LEU A 284 -27.20 0.83 -18.64
N ASN A 285 -28.41 0.35 -18.35
CA ASN A 285 -29.66 1.05 -18.46
C ASN A 285 -30.26 1.36 -17.08
N SER A 286 -31.42 2.01 -17.08
CA SER A 286 -32.15 2.35 -15.86
C SER A 286 -32.50 1.12 -15.01
N SER A 287 -32.71 -0.06 -15.60
CA SER A 287 -33.00 -1.29 -14.85
C SER A 287 -31.83 -1.72 -13.95
N LEU A 288 -30.61 -1.74 -14.49
CA LEU A 288 -29.42 -2.10 -13.71
C LEU A 288 -29.15 -1.05 -12.62
N THR A 289 -29.17 0.24 -12.97
CA THR A 289 -28.88 1.33 -12.02
C THR A 289 -29.96 1.50 -10.95
N ASN A 290 -31.20 1.05 -11.22
CA ASN A 290 -32.27 0.98 -10.23
C ASN A 290 -32.04 -0.14 -9.22
N GLN A 291 -31.48 -1.28 -9.64
CA GLN A 291 -31.30 -2.46 -8.79
C GLN A 291 -29.92 -2.54 -8.13
N PHE A 292 -28.92 -1.86 -8.66
CA PHE A 292 -27.52 -1.94 -8.20
C PHE A 292 -26.92 -0.56 -7.93
N HIS A 293 -26.03 -0.49 -6.95
CA HIS A 293 -25.10 0.62 -6.78
C HIS A 293 -23.78 0.29 -7.46
N GLN A 294 -23.29 1.20 -8.31
CA GLN A 294 -21.92 1.13 -8.82
C GLN A 294 -20.94 1.44 -7.69
N LEU A 295 -20.02 0.51 -7.43
CA LEU A 295 -18.90 0.62 -6.52
C LEU A 295 -17.65 0.95 -7.33
N SER A 296 -17.17 2.18 -7.19
CA SER A 296 -15.90 2.64 -7.79
C SER A 296 -14.87 2.87 -6.69
N ASN A 297 -13.60 2.60 -6.98
CA ASN A 297 -12.50 2.83 -6.05
C ASN A 297 -12.70 2.17 -4.66
N LEU A 298 -13.09 0.89 -4.62
CA LEU A 298 -13.32 0.14 -3.36
C LEU A 298 -12.15 0.26 -2.37
N LYS A 299 -10.92 0.33 -2.91
CA LYS A 299 -9.68 0.59 -2.17
C LYS A 299 -9.78 1.81 -1.24
N LEU A 300 -10.43 2.88 -1.67
CA LEU A 300 -10.57 4.14 -0.92
C LEU A 300 -11.87 4.23 -0.09
N ALA A 301 -12.91 3.49 -0.49
CA ALA A 301 -14.17 3.42 0.25
C ALA A 301 -14.01 2.87 1.69
N HIS A 302 -12.88 2.19 1.98
CA HIS A 302 -12.57 1.63 3.29
C HIS A 302 -12.52 2.65 4.44
N LYS A 303 -12.27 3.95 4.18
CA LYS A 303 -12.09 4.94 5.25
C LYS A 303 -13.28 5.85 5.55
N HIS A 304 -14.34 5.81 4.73
CA HIS A 304 -15.30 6.92 4.70
C HIS A 304 -16.76 6.48 4.48
N GLY A 305 -17.22 5.41 5.13
CA GLY A 305 -18.59 4.92 4.92
C GLY A 305 -19.69 5.90 5.33
N GLU A 306 -19.41 6.85 6.22
CA GLU A 306 -20.35 7.94 6.54
C GLU A 306 -20.68 8.82 5.33
N ILE A 307 -19.69 9.04 4.45
CA ILE A 307 -19.86 9.83 3.22
C ILE A 307 -20.62 9.02 2.17
N LEU A 308 -20.57 7.70 2.27
CA LEU A 308 -21.26 6.78 1.36
C LEU A 308 -22.66 6.44 1.85
N ARG A 309 -23.20 7.16 2.84
CA ARG A 309 -24.58 6.97 3.34
C ARG A 309 -25.65 7.12 2.26
N PHE A 310 -25.36 7.84 1.17
CA PHE A 310 -26.25 7.92 0.02
C PHE A 310 -26.42 6.58 -0.73
N MET A 311 -25.54 5.59 -0.50
CA MET A 311 -25.70 4.24 -1.03
C MET A 311 -26.57 3.42 -0.09
N ASP A 312 -27.88 3.45 -0.31
CA ASP A 312 -28.82 2.66 0.46
C ASP A 312 -28.79 1.18 0.04
N PHE A 313 -28.46 0.31 1.00
CA PHE A 313 -28.55 -1.14 0.85
C PHE A 313 -29.57 -1.72 1.82
N GLN A 314 -30.15 -2.85 1.45
CA GLN A 314 -31.13 -3.58 2.25
C GLN A 314 -30.78 -5.06 2.26
N SER A 315 -30.77 -5.68 3.43
CA SER A 315 -30.81 -7.13 3.60
C SER A 315 -32.25 -7.59 3.69
N VAL A 316 -32.60 -8.65 2.97
CA VAL A 316 -33.89 -9.30 3.00
C VAL A 316 -33.69 -10.74 3.48
N GLN A 317 -34.34 -11.11 4.59
CA GLN A 317 -34.34 -12.48 5.12
C GLN A 317 -35.76 -12.86 5.52
N GLY A 318 -36.44 -13.61 4.64
CA GLY A 318 -37.89 -13.84 4.73
C GLY A 318 -38.64 -12.50 4.66
N GLU A 319 -39.48 -12.22 5.64
CA GLU A 319 -40.23 -10.95 5.74
C GLU A 319 -39.43 -9.80 6.40
N ARG A 320 -38.24 -10.08 6.95
CA ARG A 320 -37.44 -9.05 7.63
C ARG A 320 -36.57 -8.30 6.63
N VAL A 321 -36.71 -6.97 6.64
CA VAL A 321 -35.86 -6.06 5.88
C VAL A 321 -35.02 -5.22 6.84
N ARG A 322 -33.69 -5.22 6.64
CA ARG A 322 -32.74 -4.43 7.43
C ARG A 322 -31.97 -3.48 6.51
N SER A 323 -31.92 -2.20 6.86
CA SER A 323 -31.03 -1.25 6.17
C SER A 323 -29.56 -1.55 6.50
N LEU A 324 -28.71 -1.50 5.49
CA LEU A 324 -27.27 -1.70 5.57
C LEU A 324 -26.55 -0.47 5.02
N SER A 325 -25.39 -0.19 5.60
CA SER A 325 -24.47 0.83 5.11
C SER A 325 -23.41 0.24 4.19
N MET A 326 -22.69 1.09 3.47
CA MET A 326 -21.51 0.66 2.72
C MET A 326 -20.41 0.08 3.64
N ASP A 327 -20.32 0.54 4.90
CA ASP A 327 -19.36 -0.01 5.87
C ASP A 327 -19.64 -1.47 6.22
N ASP A 328 -20.92 -1.87 6.25
CA ASP A 328 -21.34 -3.25 6.48
C ASP A 328 -20.93 -4.18 5.32
N LEU A 329 -20.82 -3.65 4.10
CA LEU A 329 -20.72 -4.42 2.86
C LEU A 329 -19.36 -4.36 2.18
N LYS A 330 -18.60 -3.26 2.34
CA LYS A 330 -17.36 -3.01 1.61
C LYS A 330 -16.35 -4.14 1.73
N ASN A 331 -16.19 -4.70 2.93
CA ASN A 331 -15.23 -5.78 3.18
C ASN A 331 -15.66 -7.08 2.51
N GLN A 332 -16.97 -7.38 2.50
CA GLN A 332 -17.50 -8.58 1.81
C GLN A 332 -17.37 -8.43 0.30
N ALA A 333 -17.73 -7.26 -0.26
CA ALA A 333 -17.58 -6.98 -1.68
C ALA A 333 -16.12 -7.06 -2.13
N TYR A 334 -15.20 -6.41 -1.40
CA TYR A 334 -13.76 -6.47 -1.64
C TYR A 334 -13.23 -7.91 -1.60
N SER A 335 -13.60 -8.67 -0.57
CA SER A 335 -13.17 -10.07 -0.39
C SER A 335 -13.71 -10.98 -1.50
N THR A 336 -14.95 -10.79 -1.93
CA THR A 336 -15.54 -11.56 -3.04
C THR A 336 -14.84 -11.27 -4.36
N ILE A 337 -14.56 -9.99 -4.68
CA ILE A 337 -13.83 -9.65 -5.92
C ILE A 337 -12.41 -10.21 -5.91
N LEU A 338 -11.69 -10.08 -4.78
CA LEU A 338 -10.35 -10.68 -4.64
C LEU A 338 -10.40 -12.20 -4.83
N LYS A 339 -11.39 -12.87 -4.23
CA LYS A 339 -11.57 -14.32 -4.40
C LYS A 339 -11.72 -14.66 -5.89
N SER A 340 -12.59 -13.94 -6.60
CA SER A 340 -12.82 -14.16 -8.03
C SER A 340 -11.57 -13.93 -8.88
N PHE A 341 -10.79 -12.89 -8.58
CA PHE A 341 -9.54 -12.62 -9.32
C PHE A 341 -8.48 -13.68 -9.05
N ILE A 342 -8.34 -14.11 -7.79
CA ILE A 342 -7.42 -15.19 -7.40
C ILE A 342 -7.82 -16.49 -8.08
N GLU A 343 -9.10 -16.86 -8.04
CA GLU A 343 -9.60 -18.10 -8.62
C GLU A 343 -9.47 -18.11 -10.16
N ALA A 344 -9.82 -17.01 -10.82
CA ALA A 344 -9.62 -16.85 -12.26
C ALA A 344 -8.12 -16.97 -12.64
N THR A 345 -7.23 -16.42 -11.81
CA THR A 345 -5.79 -16.54 -12.01
C THR A 345 -5.33 -18.00 -11.87
N LEU A 346 -5.76 -18.68 -10.81
CA LEU A 346 -5.40 -20.07 -10.55
C LEU A 346 -5.87 -20.98 -11.67
N GLN A 347 -7.11 -20.85 -12.15
CA GLN A 347 -7.64 -21.66 -13.24
C GLN A 347 -6.85 -21.46 -14.55
N ASN A 348 -6.35 -20.25 -14.82
CA ASN A 348 -5.57 -19.98 -16.03
C ASN A 348 -4.09 -20.41 -15.93
N VAL A 349 -3.53 -20.45 -14.72
CA VAL A 349 -2.11 -20.73 -14.51
C VAL A 349 -1.85 -22.19 -14.12
N LEU A 350 -2.76 -22.80 -13.36
CA LEU A 350 -2.67 -24.18 -12.88
C LEU A 350 -3.59 -25.07 -13.71
N ASP A 351 -3.05 -25.64 -14.78
CA ASP A 351 -3.75 -26.63 -15.60
C ASP A 351 -4.02 -27.94 -14.83
N ASP A 352 -4.63 -28.93 -15.48
CA ASP A 352 -4.97 -30.20 -14.82
C ASP A 352 -3.78 -31.13 -14.60
N GLU A 353 -2.65 -30.86 -15.26
CA GLU A 353 -1.40 -31.61 -15.08
C GLU A 353 -0.57 -31.06 -13.91
N CYS A 354 -0.79 -29.79 -13.55
CA CYS A 354 -0.17 -29.14 -12.40
C CYS A 354 -0.55 -29.83 -11.07
N GLN A 355 0.46 -30.18 -10.28
CA GLN A 355 0.30 -30.80 -8.96
C GLN A 355 1.26 -30.16 -7.95
N ASN A 356 0.86 -30.11 -6.68
CA ASN A 356 1.68 -29.67 -5.55
C ASN A 356 2.42 -28.32 -5.74
N ASN A 357 1.71 -27.31 -6.26
CA ASN A 357 2.29 -26.01 -6.54
C ASN A 357 2.46 -25.14 -5.28
N TYR A 358 3.48 -24.30 -5.33
CA TYR A 358 3.83 -23.31 -4.31
C TYR A 358 3.53 -21.92 -4.82
N ILE A 359 2.75 -21.17 -4.06
CA ILE A 359 2.27 -19.86 -4.49
C ILE A 359 2.79 -18.78 -3.57
N ARG A 360 3.56 -17.82 -4.11
CA ARG A 360 3.76 -16.53 -3.44
C ARG A 360 2.80 -15.53 -4.03
N PHE A 361 1.88 -15.01 -3.23
CA PHE A 361 0.94 -13.97 -3.62
C PHE A 361 1.37 -12.63 -3.03
N THR A 362 1.79 -11.70 -3.87
CA THR A 362 2.13 -10.33 -3.46
C THR A 362 1.02 -9.37 -3.89
N ILE A 363 0.43 -8.66 -2.93
CA ILE A 363 -0.55 -7.62 -3.20
C ILE A 363 0.04 -6.23 -2.93
N LEU A 364 -0.16 -5.32 -3.88
CA LEU A 364 0.19 -3.92 -3.71
C LEU A 364 -0.87 -3.20 -2.87
N VAL A 365 -0.43 -2.43 -1.87
CA VAL A 365 -1.29 -1.66 -0.98
C VAL A 365 -0.96 -0.16 -1.07
N PRO A 366 -1.96 0.73 -0.98
CA PRO A 366 -1.74 2.17 -1.03
C PRO A 366 -1.20 2.64 0.32
N ASN A 367 -0.45 3.74 0.33
CA ASN A 367 0.11 4.32 1.55
C ASN A 367 -0.96 4.95 2.45
N ILE A 368 -2.15 5.18 1.91
CA ILE A 368 -3.30 5.58 2.72
C ILE A 368 -3.76 4.45 3.66
N TYR A 369 -3.40 3.17 3.46
CA TYR A 369 -3.83 2.08 4.36
C TYR A 369 -3.14 2.14 5.73
N SER A 370 -3.93 1.94 6.77
CA SER A 370 -3.49 1.68 8.14
C SER A 370 -2.96 0.25 8.28
N THR A 371 -2.23 -0.01 9.38
CA THR A 371 -1.74 -1.35 9.71
C THR A 371 -2.87 -2.37 9.80
N HIS A 372 -4.03 -1.98 10.35
CA HIS A 372 -5.20 -2.85 10.46
C HIS A 372 -5.75 -3.25 9.08
N GLU A 373 -5.81 -2.30 8.14
CA GLU A 373 -6.28 -2.58 6.77
C GLU A 373 -5.35 -3.55 6.05
N VAL A 374 -4.02 -3.35 6.15
CA VAL A 374 -3.02 -4.26 5.57
C VAL A 374 -3.12 -5.67 6.18
N ALA A 375 -3.25 -5.77 7.50
CA ALA A 375 -3.43 -7.05 8.18
C ALA A 375 -4.71 -7.76 7.74
N ASN A 376 -5.84 -7.04 7.69
CA ASN A 376 -7.11 -7.59 7.25
C ASN A 376 -7.06 -8.10 5.80
N THR A 377 -6.41 -7.36 4.89
CA THR A 377 -6.18 -7.82 3.50
C THR A 377 -5.42 -9.15 3.47
N LYS A 378 -4.36 -9.31 4.26
CA LYS A 378 -3.64 -10.59 4.36
C LYS A 378 -4.51 -11.72 4.89
N THR A 379 -5.28 -11.47 5.95
CA THR A 379 -6.21 -12.46 6.52
C THR A 379 -7.24 -12.91 5.49
N VAL A 380 -7.83 -11.98 4.74
CA VAL A 380 -8.80 -12.30 3.67
C VAL A 380 -8.18 -13.18 2.59
N ILE A 381 -6.98 -12.85 2.12
CA ILE A 381 -6.30 -13.63 1.07
C ILE A 381 -5.91 -15.03 1.58
N ASN A 382 -5.41 -15.13 2.81
CA ASN A 382 -5.10 -16.42 3.44
C ASN A 382 -6.35 -17.31 3.55
N ASP A 383 -7.48 -16.73 3.98
CA ASP A 383 -8.76 -17.44 4.04
C ASP A 383 -9.23 -17.91 2.66
N ILE A 384 -9.01 -17.11 1.61
CA ILE A 384 -9.33 -17.48 0.23
C ILE A 384 -8.52 -18.71 -0.18
N PHE A 385 -7.19 -18.67 -0.04
CA PHE A 385 -6.34 -19.80 -0.40
C PHE A 385 -6.64 -21.06 0.43
N SER A 386 -6.85 -20.91 1.74
CA SER A 386 -7.22 -22.03 2.60
C SER A 386 -8.53 -22.68 2.14
N LYS A 387 -9.56 -21.87 1.84
CA LYS A 387 -10.83 -22.40 1.31
C LYS A 387 -10.65 -23.09 -0.04
N LEU A 388 -9.91 -22.47 -0.96
CA LEU A 388 -9.67 -23.04 -2.29
C LEU A 388 -8.89 -24.35 -2.22
N GLN A 389 -7.85 -24.45 -1.38
CA GLN A 389 -7.08 -25.69 -1.19
C GLN A 389 -7.96 -26.86 -0.71
N HIS A 390 -9.09 -26.62 -0.05
CA HIS A 390 -10.00 -27.71 0.37
C HIS A 390 -11.09 -28.02 -0.65
N THR A 391 -11.07 -27.40 -1.83
CA THR A 391 -11.99 -27.73 -2.92
C THR A 391 -11.40 -28.80 -3.84
N ALA A 392 -12.25 -29.66 -4.40
CA ALA A 392 -11.83 -30.72 -5.32
C ALA A 392 -11.04 -30.20 -6.54
N ALA A 393 -11.25 -28.95 -6.96
CA ALA A 393 -10.54 -28.34 -8.08
C ALA A 393 -9.06 -28.02 -7.78
N TYR A 394 -8.71 -27.80 -6.51
CA TYR A 394 -7.38 -27.31 -6.12
C TYR A 394 -6.68 -28.11 -5.02
N GLU A 395 -7.35 -29.09 -4.40
CA GLU A 395 -6.80 -29.91 -3.30
C GLU A 395 -5.47 -30.57 -3.64
N SER A 396 -5.32 -31.07 -4.86
CA SER A 396 -4.07 -31.67 -5.33
C SER A 396 -3.14 -30.68 -6.04
N LYS A 397 -3.66 -29.49 -6.42
CA LYS A 397 -2.92 -28.49 -7.19
C LYS A 397 -2.12 -27.54 -6.31
N ILE A 398 -2.60 -27.19 -5.12
CA ILE A 398 -1.97 -26.21 -4.23
C ILE A 398 -1.39 -26.93 -3.00
N ARG A 399 -0.06 -26.92 -2.87
CA ARG A 399 0.64 -27.51 -1.72
C ARG A 399 0.77 -26.53 -0.57
N ALA A 400 1.20 -25.31 -0.85
CA ALA A 400 1.35 -24.23 0.13
C ALA A 400 1.30 -22.86 -0.54
N TRP A 401 0.99 -21.82 0.25
CA TRP A 401 1.02 -20.44 -0.20
C TRP A 401 1.66 -19.52 0.83
N GLU A 402 2.07 -18.35 0.36
CA GLU A 402 2.57 -17.24 1.15
C GLU A 402 1.93 -15.94 0.67
N VAL A 403 1.40 -15.13 1.59
CA VAL A 403 0.83 -13.80 1.27
C VAL A 403 1.77 -12.69 1.73
N VAL A 404 2.17 -11.83 0.80
CA VAL A 404 3.07 -10.68 1.02
C VAL A 404 2.35 -9.40 0.62
N THR A 405 2.59 -8.31 1.35
CA THR A 405 2.09 -6.97 1.01
C THR A 405 3.26 -6.06 0.71
N VAL A 406 3.17 -5.20 -0.30
CA VAL A 406 4.17 -4.17 -0.57
C VAL A 406 3.46 -2.86 -0.87
N SER A 407 4.00 -1.75 -0.39
CA SER A 407 3.48 -0.42 -0.74
C SER A 407 3.69 -0.13 -2.23
N GLU A 408 2.72 0.52 -2.88
CA GLU A 408 2.82 0.92 -4.29
C GLU A 408 4.04 1.80 -4.58
N SER A 409 4.32 2.80 -3.74
CA SER A 409 5.47 3.68 -3.91
C SER A 409 6.79 2.94 -3.75
N ASP A 410 6.90 2.05 -2.76
CA ASP A 410 8.12 1.27 -2.54
C ASP A 410 8.36 0.25 -3.66
N ALA A 411 7.29 -0.37 -4.17
CA ALA A 411 7.37 -1.24 -5.33
C ALA A 411 7.76 -0.45 -6.59
N ALA A 412 7.24 0.76 -6.79
CA ALA A 412 7.63 1.61 -7.91
C ALA A 412 9.12 2.00 -7.85
N PHE A 413 9.66 2.27 -6.66
CA PHE A 413 11.10 2.46 -6.48
C PHE A 413 11.88 1.22 -6.92
N LEU A 414 11.52 0.04 -6.42
CA LEU A 414 12.20 -1.19 -6.81
C LEU A 414 12.15 -1.41 -8.32
N GLY A 415 10.99 -1.17 -8.95
CA GLY A 415 10.82 -1.34 -10.40
C GLY A 415 11.64 -0.34 -11.23
N TYR A 416 11.79 0.90 -10.75
CA TYR A 416 12.60 1.92 -11.44
C TYR A 416 14.09 1.61 -11.39
N PHE A 417 14.57 1.09 -10.25
CA PHE A 417 15.98 0.79 -10.05
C PHE A 417 16.35 -0.66 -10.41
N ASP A 418 15.37 -1.49 -10.76
CA ASP A 418 15.61 -2.81 -11.34
C ASP A 418 16.06 -2.69 -12.81
N GLN A 419 16.67 -3.75 -13.34
CA GLN A 419 17.23 -3.83 -14.70
C GLN A 419 18.55 -3.08 -14.96
N GLY A 420 19.23 -2.58 -13.92
CA GLY A 420 20.61 -2.05 -14.05
C GLY A 420 20.71 -0.71 -14.78
N MET A 421 19.59 -0.04 -15.05
CA MET A 421 19.53 1.26 -15.70
C MET A 421 19.90 2.40 -14.74
N HIS A 422 19.66 2.22 -13.44
CA HIS A 422 19.91 3.22 -12.40
C HIS A 422 20.58 2.60 -11.16
N HIS A 423 21.59 3.27 -10.62
CA HIS A 423 22.34 2.78 -9.45
C HIS A 423 21.74 3.32 -8.15
N ILE A 424 21.53 2.44 -7.17
CA ILE A 424 21.17 2.82 -5.80
C ILE A 424 22.45 2.88 -4.97
N ASN A 425 22.69 4.01 -4.32
CA ASN A 425 23.84 4.25 -3.46
C ASN A 425 23.56 3.84 -2.00
N PRO A 426 24.55 3.28 -1.28
CA PRO A 426 24.43 3.04 0.16
C PRO A 426 24.46 4.35 0.94
N ASN A 427 23.90 4.34 2.15
CA ASN A 427 23.82 5.52 3.04
C ASN A 427 23.13 6.76 2.43
N LYS A 428 22.06 6.56 1.67
CA LYS A 428 21.30 7.65 1.03
C LYS A 428 19.81 7.51 1.31
N TYR A 429 19.08 8.62 1.18
CA TYR A 429 17.63 8.58 1.15
C TYR A 429 17.07 8.93 -0.23
N TYR A 430 15.91 8.37 -0.53
CA TYR A 430 15.17 8.59 -1.77
C TYR A 430 13.73 8.94 -1.45
N ILE A 431 13.15 9.82 -2.24
CA ILE A 431 11.75 10.23 -2.14
C ILE A 431 11.00 9.64 -3.33
N ILE A 432 9.87 8.99 -3.08
CA ILE A 432 9.00 8.45 -4.12
C ILE A 432 7.67 9.15 -4.01
N ILE A 433 7.15 9.62 -5.14
CA ILE A 433 5.84 10.25 -5.24
C ILE A 433 5.11 9.56 -6.39
N ASP A 434 4.10 8.76 -6.06
CA ASP A 434 3.22 8.08 -7.00
C ASP A 434 1.87 8.80 -7.05
N CYS A 435 1.64 9.57 -8.11
CA CYS A 435 0.38 10.26 -8.33
C CYS A 435 -0.46 9.47 -9.33
N GLY A 436 -1.38 8.65 -8.83
CA GLY A 436 -2.30 7.85 -9.64
C GLY A 436 -3.48 8.67 -10.18
N LYS A 437 -4.61 8.00 -10.44
CA LYS A 437 -5.87 8.67 -10.78
C LYS A 437 -6.75 8.91 -9.56
N GLY A 438 -6.84 7.94 -8.64
CA GLY A 438 -7.63 8.04 -7.41
C GLY A 438 -6.82 8.45 -6.17
N THR A 439 -5.59 7.97 -6.06
CA THR A 439 -4.70 8.20 -4.91
C THR A 439 -3.42 8.89 -5.32
N THR A 440 -2.86 9.64 -4.37
CA THR A 440 -1.46 10.05 -4.39
C THR A 440 -0.78 9.42 -3.19
N ASP A 441 0.26 8.63 -3.44
CA ASP A 441 1.02 7.88 -2.47
C ASP A 441 2.47 8.33 -2.50
N PHE A 442 3.09 8.59 -1.35
CA PHE A 442 4.49 8.98 -1.30
C PHE A 442 5.22 8.30 -0.15
N SER A 443 6.49 7.98 -0.39
CA SER A 443 7.36 7.38 0.62
C SER A 443 8.75 8.00 0.61
N ILE A 444 9.41 7.92 1.75
CA ILE A 444 10.82 8.23 1.90
C ILE A 444 11.49 6.97 2.39
N ILE A 445 12.48 6.50 1.64
CA ILE A 445 13.24 5.30 1.96
C ILE A 445 14.69 5.66 2.18
N GLN A 446 15.39 4.87 2.97
CA GLN A 446 16.81 5.01 3.26
C GLN A 446 17.52 3.68 3.03
N THR A 447 18.68 3.74 2.39
CA THR A 447 19.57 2.59 2.22
C THR A 447 20.52 2.46 3.40
N SER A 448 20.83 1.23 3.78
CA SER A 448 21.81 0.98 4.86
C SER A 448 23.19 1.50 4.48
N SER A 449 23.96 1.91 5.49
CA SER A 449 25.31 2.46 5.32
C SER A 449 26.28 1.54 4.58
N ASN A 450 26.12 0.22 4.79
CA ASN A 450 27.03 -0.79 4.25
C ASN A 450 26.43 -1.60 3.09
N ASN A 451 25.15 -1.41 2.77
CA ASN A 451 24.47 -2.20 1.75
C ASN A 451 23.28 -1.44 1.14
N ALA A 452 23.44 -0.98 -0.10
CA ALA A 452 22.39 -0.31 -0.87
C ALA A 452 21.11 -1.17 -1.07
N LYS A 453 21.24 -2.50 -0.99
CA LYS A 453 20.12 -3.43 -1.17
C LYS A 453 19.30 -3.66 0.11
N LYS A 454 19.76 -3.17 1.26
CA LYS A 454 18.98 -3.18 2.51
C LYS A 454 18.26 -1.84 2.62
N ILE A 455 16.96 -1.86 2.37
CA ILE A 455 16.12 -0.66 2.27
C ILE A 455 15.20 -0.57 3.50
N LYS A 456 15.18 0.61 4.11
CA LYS A 456 14.31 0.98 5.21
C LYS A 456 13.33 2.04 4.73
N SER A 457 12.03 1.80 4.86
CA SER A 457 11.01 2.81 4.52
C SER A 457 10.79 3.76 5.69
N LEU A 458 11.50 4.89 5.75
CA LEU A 458 11.43 5.89 6.82
C LEU A 458 10.01 6.47 6.99
N TYR A 459 9.35 6.78 5.89
CA TYR A 459 8.06 7.43 5.92
C TYR A 459 7.21 6.95 4.76
N ARG A 460 5.91 6.81 5.01
CA ARG A 460 4.89 6.59 3.97
C ARG A 460 3.67 7.37 4.36
N ASN A 461 3.04 8.00 3.38
CA ASN A 461 1.74 8.63 3.55
C ASN A 461 1.06 8.71 2.17
N GLY A 462 -0.22 9.01 2.16
CA GLY A 462 -0.98 9.18 0.95
C GLY A 462 -2.35 9.78 1.24
N PHE A 463 -2.98 10.29 0.20
CA PHE A 463 -4.32 10.86 0.28
C PHE A 463 -5.15 10.51 -0.96
N ALA A 464 -6.47 10.58 -0.82
CA ALA A 464 -7.39 10.53 -1.95
C ALA A 464 -7.40 11.89 -2.63
N GLY A 465 -7.13 11.92 -3.94
CA GLY A 465 -6.88 13.16 -4.67
C GLY A 465 -5.70 13.00 -5.60
N ALA A 466 -5.97 12.94 -6.90
CA ALA A 466 -4.96 12.86 -7.95
C ALA A 466 -5.59 13.22 -9.31
N GLY A 467 -5.41 12.38 -10.34
CA GLY A 467 -5.96 12.60 -11.67
C GLY A 467 -7.49 12.84 -11.74
N ASN A 468 -8.29 12.18 -10.90
CA ASN A 468 -9.76 12.37 -10.84
C ASN A 468 -10.15 13.74 -10.29
N LEU A 469 -9.40 14.26 -9.31
CA LEU A 469 -9.63 15.60 -8.77
C LEU A 469 -9.42 16.65 -9.86
N ILE A 470 -8.38 16.48 -10.69
CA ILE A 470 -8.15 17.35 -11.85
C ILE A 470 -9.31 17.21 -12.84
N SER A 471 -9.77 16.00 -13.15
CA SER A 471 -10.91 15.82 -14.07
C SER A 471 -12.20 16.46 -13.55
N TYR A 472 -12.41 16.46 -12.23
CA TYR A 472 -13.51 17.18 -11.61
C TYR A 472 -13.33 18.71 -11.72
N ALA A 473 -12.12 19.23 -11.57
CA ALA A 473 -11.84 20.65 -11.80
C ALA A 473 -12.15 21.09 -13.25
N PHE A 474 -11.93 20.23 -14.25
CA PHE A 474 -12.39 20.48 -15.63
C PHE A 474 -13.92 20.52 -15.74
N PHE A 475 -14.61 19.67 -14.98
CA PHE A 475 -16.08 19.73 -14.89
C PHE A 475 -16.54 21.05 -14.28
N GLU A 476 -15.95 21.49 -13.16
CA GLU A 476 -16.28 22.76 -12.52
C GLU A 476 -16.01 23.98 -13.42
N ALA A 477 -14.84 24.03 -14.09
CA ALA A 477 -14.51 25.09 -15.03
C ALA A 477 -15.48 25.15 -16.23
N MET A 478 -15.91 23.98 -16.73
CA MET A 478 -16.93 23.91 -17.79
C MET A 478 -18.28 24.47 -17.29
N ILE A 479 -18.67 24.14 -16.07
CA ILE A 479 -19.89 24.67 -15.45
C ILE A 479 -19.80 26.19 -15.28
N ASP A 480 -18.68 26.72 -14.80
CA ASP A 480 -18.45 28.16 -14.67
C ASP A 480 -18.61 28.89 -16.01
N PHE A 481 -18.06 28.33 -17.09
CA PHE A 481 -18.26 28.86 -18.44
C PHE A 481 -19.75 28.90 -18.84
N VAL A 482 -20.51 27.84 -18.58
CA VAL A 482 -21.94 27.78 -18.91
C VAL A 482 -22.73 28.82 -18.11
N ILE A 483 -22.45 28.97 -16.80
CA ILE A 483 -23.11 29.95 -15.92
C ILE A 483 -22.86 31.37 -16.44
N LYS A 484 -21.61 31.73 -16.72
CA LYS A 484 -21.24 33.07 -17.19
C LYS A 484 -21.88 33.47 -18.53
N ASN A 485 -22.27 32.48 -19.32
CA ASN A 485 -22.92 32.69 -20.61
C ASN A 485 -24.44 32.55 -20.56
N ALA A 486 -25.01 32.14 -19.44
CA ALA A 486 -26.44 31.99 -19.28
C ALA A 486 -27.10 33.33 -18.98
N SER A 487 -28.20 33.61 -19.68
CA SER A 487 -29.00 34.82 -19.52
C SER A 487 -30.39 34.54 -18.92
N ASN A 488 -30.74 33.27 -18.74
CA ASN A 488 -32.03 32.85 -18.16
C ASN A 488 -31.80 32.04 -16.87
N PRO A 489 -32.00 32.64 -15.69
CA PRO A 489 -31.78 31.95 -14.41
C PRO A 489 -32.66 30.71 -14.20
N ALA A 490 -33.90 30.71 -14.67
CA ALA A 490 -34.82 29.57 -14.52
C ALA A 490 -34.36 28.36 -15.36
N ALA A 491 -33.98 28.60 -16.62
CA ALA A 491 -33.45 27.54 -17.49
C ALA A 491 -32.07 27.05 -17.03
N THR A 492 -31.27 27.93 -16.43
CA THR A 492 -29.98 27.58 -15.82
C THR A 492 -30.18 26.65 -14.62
N LYS A 493 -31.15 26.97 -13.74
CA LYS A 493 -31.53 26.09 -12.63
C LYS A 493 -32.03 24.73 -13.12
N ALA A 494 -32.91 24.70 -14.13
CA ALA A 494 -33.39 23.46 -14.73
C ALA A 494 -32.27 22.62 -15.36
N PHE A 495 -31.26 23.27 -15.97
CA PHE A 495 -30.06 22.60 -16.47
C PHE A 495 -29.28 21.92 -15.34
N PHE A 496 -29.05 22.62 -14.22
CA PHE A 496 -28.39 22.02 -13.06
C PHE A 496 -29.16 20.85 -12.48
N GLU A 497 -30.48 20.98 -12.32
CA GLU A 497 -31.32 19.87 -11.89
C GLU A 497 -31.24 18.69 -12.86
N THR A 498 -31.08 18.96 -14.16
CA THR A 498 -30.92 17.91 -15.17
C THR A 498 -29.57 17.21 -15.08
N ILE A 499 -28.47 17.91 -14.78
CA ILE A 499 -27.18 17.27 -14.54
C ILE A 499 -27.18 16.51 -13.21
N GLU A 500 -27.79 17.05 -12.15
CA GLU A 500 -27.91 16.41 -10.85
C GLU A 500 -28.72 15.11 -10.92
N LYS A 501 -29.82 15.11 -11.68
CA LYS A 501 -30.67 13.94 -11.92
C LYS A 501 -30.18 13.06 -13.08
N ALA A 502 -29.05 13.38 -13.69
CA ALA A 502 -28.52 12.66 -14.84
C ALA A 502 -28.21 11.20 -14.49
N GLU A 503 -28.48 10.31 -15.42
CA GLU A 503 -28.11 8.92 -15.25
C GLU A 503 -26.57 8.77 -15.25
N LYS A 504 -26.04 7.85 -14.44
CA LYS A 504 -24.59 7.61 -14.36
C LYS A 504 -23.94 7.36 -15.72
N ALA A 505 -24.62 6.67 -16.64
CA ALA A 505 -24.12 6.44 -18.00
C ALA A 505 -23.90 7.76 -18.78
N GLN A 506 -24.82 8.71 -18.61
CA GLN A 506 -24.74 10.02 -19.24
C GLN A 506 -23.60 10.84 -18.63
N MET A 507 -23.46 10.82 -17.30
CA MET A 507 -22.34 11.49 -16.62
C MET A 507 -20.98 10.90 -16.99
N ASN A 508 -20.86 9.58 -17.09
CA ASN A 508 -19.64 8.93 -17.56
C ASN A 508 -19.26 9.42 -18.98
N THR A 509 -20.25 9.60 -19.86
CA THR A 509 -20.01 10.14 -21.21
C THR A 509 -19.44 11.56 -21.15
N ILE A 510 -19.95 12.42 -20.25
CA ILE A 510 -19.41 13.77 -20.04
C ILE A 510 -17.95 13.69 -19.58
N PHE A 511 -17.66 12.87 -18.55
CA PHE A 511 -16.30 12.74 -18.03
C PHE A 511 -15.32 12.17 -19.04
N GLU A 512 -15.73 11.26 -19.92
CA GLU A 512 -14.89 10.80 -21.04
C GLU A 512 -14.50 11.95 -21.98
N LYS A 513 -15.40 12.91 -22.23
CA LYS A 513 -15.07 14.09 -23.05
C LYS A 513 -14.16 15.06 -22.30
N LEU A 514 -14.39 15.26 -21.01
CA LEU A 514 -13.52 16.09 -20.17
C LEU A 514 -12.10 15.50 -20.04
N GLU A 515 -11.94 14.18 -19.96
CA GLU A 515 -10.63 13.52 -20.00
C GLU A 515 -9.88 13.79 -21.31
N ALA A 516 -10.59 13.77 -22.46
CA ALA A 516 -10.00 14.13 -23.74
C ALA A 516 -9.55 15.60 -23.78
N LEU A 517 -10.36 16.51 -23.22
CA LEU A 517 -10.02 17.93 -23.11
C LEU A 517 -8.85 18.18 -22.16
N LYS A 518 -8.78 17.45 -21.03
CA LYS A 518 -7.63 17.45 -20.12
C LYS A 518 -6.33 17.07 -20.83
N PHE A 519 -6.37 16.06 -21.68
CA PHE A 519 -5.21 15.65 -22.48
C PHE A 519 -4.78 16.75 -23.48
N GLN A 520 -5.74 17.42 -24.13
CA GLN A 520 -5.45 18.55 -25.02
C GLN A 520 -4.84 19.74 -24.25
N TYR A 521 -5.43 20.11 -23.11
CA TYR A 521 -4.95 21.19 -22.24
C TYR A 521 -3.52 20.94 -21.75
N SER A 522 -3.22 19.71 -21.33
CA SER A 522 -1.86 19.29 -20.94
C SER A 522 -0.82 19.58 -22.04
N ASN A 523 -1.21 19.44 -23.31
CA ASN A 523 -0.30 19.65 -24.45
C ASN A 523 -0.33 21.07 -25.03
N LYS A 524 -1.33 21.89 -24.69
CA LYS A 524 -1.55 23.23 -25.24
C LYS A 524 -2.00 24.22 -24.16
N SER A 525 -1.36 24.24 -22.99
CA SER A 525 -1.79 25.03 -21.83
C SER A 525 -1.79 26.55 -22.04
N ASN A 526 -1.12 27.05 -23.09
CA ASN A 526 -0.89 28.49 -23.31
C ASN A 526 -1.76 29.07 -24.43
N ILE A 527 -2.89 28.45 -24.77
CA ILE A 527 -3.84 29.06 -25.70
C ILE A 527 -4.51 30.25 -25.01
N ALA A 528 -4.51 31.42 -25.66
CA ALA A 528 -5.16 32.60 -25.13
C ALA A 528 -6.66 32.37 -24.86
N GLN A 529 -7.15 32.80 -23.70
CA GLN A 529 -8.54 32.66 -23.25
C GLN A 529 -9.55 32.98 -24.36
N ARG A 530 -9.39 34.14 -25.00
CA ARG A 530 -10.29 34.60 -26.08
C ARG A 530 -10.41 33.62 -27.25
N THR A 531 -9.34 32.90 -27.58
CA THR A 531 -9.37 31.90 -28.66
C THR A 531 -10.20 30.68 -28.26
N VAL A 532 -10.00 30.19 -27.03
CA VAL A 532 -10.79 29.09 -26.48
C VAL A 532 -12.25 29.48 -26.35
N GLU A 533 -12.54 30.65 -25.77
CA GLU A 533 -13.90 31.15 -25.61
C GLU A 533 -14.60 31.33 -26.96
N ASN A 534 -13.91 31.84 -27.98
CA ASN A 534 -14.47 31.90 -29.33
C ASN A 534 -14.81 30.51 -29.87
N ASN A 535 -13.95 29.51 -29.65
CA ASN A 535 -14.23 28.14 -30.06
C ASN A 535 -15.44 27.56 -29.33
N TRP A 536 -15.47 27.71 -28.00
CA TRP A 536 -16.55 27.23 -27.14
C TRP A 536 -17.88 27.91 -27.43
N ASN A 537 -17.88 29.23 -27.61
CA ASN A 537 -19.09 29.99 -27.97
C ASN A 537 -19.65 29.62 -29.35
N ASN A 538 -18.79 29.23 -30.29
CA ASN A 538 -19.19 28.85 -31.65
C ASN A 538 -19.46 27.34 -31.81
N ALA A 539 -19.25 26.53 -30.77
CA ALA A 539 -19.57 25.12 -30.82
C ALA A 539 -21.09 24.92 -30.91
N GLN A 540 -21.52 24.19 -31.94
CA GLN A 540 -22.93 24.05 -32.30
C GLN A 540 -23.28 22.59 -32.62
N SER A 541 -24.46 22.18 -32.19
CA SER A 541 -25.11 20.91 -32.53
C SER A 541 -26.58 21.17 -32.85
N GLY A 542 -26.94 21.12 -34.14
CA GLY A 542 -28.24 21.61 -34.61
C GLY A 542 -28.40 23.11 -34.33
N ASP A 543 -29.50 23.51 -33.70
CA ASP A 543 -29.76 24.91 -33.31
C ASP A 543 -29.22 25.27 -31.90
N THR A 544 -28.59 24.32 -31.21
CA THR A 544 -28.07 24.50 -29.85
C THR A 544 -26.58 24.84 -29.89
N THR A 545 -26.17 25.83 -29.10
CA THR A 545 -24.76 26.18 -28.86
C THR A 545 -24.44 26.02 -27.38
N LEU A 546 -23.15 25.96 -27.00
CA LEU A 546 -22.79 25.99 -25.57
C LEU A 546 -23.30 27.24 -24.86
N LYS A 547 -23.28 28.39 -25.55
CA LYS A 547 -23.81 29.66 -25.05
C LYS A 547 -25.32 29.63 -24.81
N SER A 548 -26.08 28.92 -25.66
CA SER A 548 -27.54 28.83 -25.55
C SER A 548 -28.03 27.59 -24.79
N LEU A 549 -27.14 26.67 -24.41
CA LEU A 549 -27.48 25.38 -23.79
C LEU A 549 -28.35 25.55 -22.54
N ALA A 550 -27.92 26.43 -21.63
CA ALA A 550 -28.59 26.70 -20.35
C ALA A 550 -29.67 27.81 -20.43
N ASN A 551 -30.00 28.29 -21.64
CA ASN A 551 -31.00 29.36 -21.83
C ASN A 551 -32.42 28.85 -22.13
N SER A 552 -32.58 27.54 -22.39
CA SER A 552 -33.86 26.89 -22.64
C SER A 552 -33.92 25.49 -22.01
N GLU A 553 -35.03 25.18 -21.34
CA GLU A 553 -35.27 23.86 -20.73
C GLU A 553 -35.27 22.71 -21.76
N ILE A 554 -35.63 23.00 -23.02
CA ILE A 554 -35.65 22.01 -24.10
C ILE A 554 -34.22 21.61 -24.51
N THR A 555 -33.29 22.58 -24.50
CA THR A 555 -31.91 22.35 -24.93
C THR A 555 -31.02 21.87 -23.79
N ALA A 556 -31.38 22.18 -22.54
CA ALA A 556 -30.67 21.89 -21.30
C ALA A 556 -30.60 20.40 -20.92
N THR A 557 -30.10 19.56 -21.83
CA THR A 557 -29.96 18.12 -21.62
C THR A 557 -28.49 17.68 -21.58
N VAL A 558 -28.21 16.63 -20.82
CA VAL A 558 -26.86 16.03 -20.73
C VAL A 558 -26.39 15.50 -22.08
N HIS A 559 -27.31 14.99 -22.91
CA HIS A 559 -27.00 14.55 -24.27
C HIS A 559 -26.49 15.69 -25.15
N ASN A 560 -27.17 16.84 -25.15
CA ASN A 560 -26.75 18.01 -25.90
C ASN A 560 -25.40 18.54 -25.41
N LEU A 561 -25.18 18.58 -24.10
CA LEU A 561 -23.88 18.93 -23.54
C LEU A 561 -22.77 17.99 -24.07
N ALA A 562 -22.99 16.68 -24.02
CA ALA A 562 -22.02 15.70 -24.50
C ALA A 562 -21.70 15.84 -26.00
N LEU A 563 -22.70 16.18 -26.83
CA LEU A 563 -22.50 16.46 -28.25
C LEU A 563 -21.69 17.73 -28.47
N LEU A 564 -21.99 18.80 -27.73
CA LEU A 564 -21.28 20.06 -27.84
C LEU A 564 -19.82 19.96 -27.40
N LEU A 565 -19.55 19.22 -26.31
CA LEU A 565 -18.18 18.95 -25.85
C LEU A 565 -17.33 18.16 -26.86
N GLN A 566 -17.95 17.45 -27.81
CA GLN A 566 -17.21 16.82 -28.91
C GLN A 566 -16.79 17.79 -30.01
N LYS A 567 -17.38 18.99 -30.05
CA LYS A 567 -17.17 19.99 -31.09
C LYS A 567 -16.21 21.09 -30.69
N VAL A 568 -15.83 21.15 -29.41
CA VAL A 568 -14.85 22.12 -28.92
C VAL A 568 -13.42 21.63 -29.15
N ASP A 569 -12.51 22.58 -29.38
CA ASP A 569 -11.05 22.37 -29.43
C ASP A 569 -10.39 23.27 -28.38
N GLY A 570 -9.60 22.66 -27.50
CA GLY A 570 -8.95 23.34 -26.39
C GLY A 570 -9.87 23.57 -25.19
N PHE A 571 -9.25 24.04 -24.11
CA PHE A 571 -9.90 24.28 -22.82
C PHE A 571 -9.21 25.48 -22.13
N TYR A 572 -9.94 26.19 -21.27
CA TYR A 572 -9.41 27.27 -20.45
C TYR A 572 -9.85 27.07 -18.99
N ASP A 573 -9.02 27.46 -18.03
CA ASP A 573 -9.33 27.31 -16.62
C ASP A 573 -10.22 28.46 -16.11
N TRP A 574 -11.48 28.47 -16.54
CA TRP A 574 -12.46 29.46 -16.09
C TRP A 574 -12.66 29.33 -14.58
N GLY A 575 -12.35 30.39 -13.82
CA GLY A 575 -12.46 30.36 -12.35
C GLY A 575 -11.26 29.76 -11.61
N GLY A 576 -10.22 29.30 -12.32
CA GLY A 576 -8.98 28.83 -11.69
C GLY A 576 -9.06 27.46 -11.00
N TYR A 577 -10.06 26.65 -11.28
CA TYR A 577 -10.29 25.35 -10.63
C TYR A 577 -9.17 24.35 -10.90
N ILE A 578 -8.64 24.29 -12.13
CA ILE A 578 -7.56 23.36 -12.51
C ILE A 578 -6.28 23.74 -11.77
N GLU A 579 -5.95 25.03 -11.74
CA GLU A 579 -4.79 25.56 -11.02
C GLU A 579 -4.90 25.31 -9.52
N ASN A 580 -6.08 25.53 -8.93
CA ASN A 580 -6.37 25.25 -7.52
C ASN A 580 -6.26 23.76 -7.20
N ALA A 581 -6.73 22.87 -8.07
CA ALA A 581 -6.57 21.43 -7.90
C ALA A 581 -5.09 21.02 -7.93
N CYS A 582 -4.30 21.58 -8.86
CA CYS A 582 -2.86 21.33 -8.91
C CYS A 582 -2.14 21.88 -7.66
N GLU A 583 -2.54 23.06 -7.18
CA GLU A 583 -2.00 23.66 -5.97
C GLU A 583 -2.31 22.82 -4.73
N ALA A 584 -3.54 22.32 -4.60
CA ALA A 584 -3.95 21.47 -3.48
C ALA A 584 -3.14 20.16 -3.45
N ILE A 585 -3.01 19.49 -4.59
CA ILE A 585 -2.23 18.23 -4.69
C ILE A 585 -0.76 18.48 -4.33
N THR A 586 -0.14 19.50 -4.94
CA THR A 586 1.29 19.77 -4.75
C THR A 586 1.61 20.30 -3.35
N SER A 587 0.74 21.13 -2.76
CA SER A 587 0.86 21.58 -1.36
C SER A 587 0.87 20.41 -0.41
N ASN A 588 -0.09 19.51 -0.56
CA ASN A 588 -0.23 18.37 0.33
C ASN A 588 1.02 17.47 0.26
N ILE A 589 1.54 17.21 -0.94
CA ILE A 589 2.79 16.45 -1.12
C ILE A 589 3.98 17.15 -0.45
N VAL A 590 4.24 18.42 -0.81
CA VAL A 590 5.44 19.16 -0.39
C VAL A 590 5.45 19.37 1.12
N GLU A 591 4.32 19.73 1.73
CA GLU A 591 4.23 19.99 3.17
C GLU A 591 4.47 18.74 4.01
N ASN A 592 3.88 17.59 3.62
CA ASN A 592 4.11 16.33 4.31
C ASN A 592 5.58 15.89 4.22
N ILE A 593 6.17 16.02 3.03
CA ILE A 593 7.57 15.64 2.79
C ILE A 593 8.54 16.58 3.54
N LYS A 594 8.25 17.89 3.57
CA LYS A 594 9.06 18.91 4.27
C LYS A 594 9.23 18.60 5.76
N GLY A 595 8.14 18.24 6.43
CA GLY A 595 8.15 17.90 7.86
C GLY A 595 9.13 16.76 8.18
N VAL A 596 9.22 15.77 7.29
CA VAL A 596 10.10 14.61 7.47
C VAL A 596 11.56 14.94 7.12
N ILE A 597 11.83 15.54 5.95
CA ILE A 597 13.22 15.86 5.52
C ILE A 597 13.93 16.78 6.52
N ASN A 598 13.19 17.70 7.14
CA ASN A 598 13.77 18.58 8.14
C ASN A 598 14.36 17.82 9.33
N ASN A 599 13.89 16.60 9.59
CA ASN A 599 14.26 15.77 10.74
C ASN A 599 15.13 14.55 10.40
N ILE A 600 15.31 14.23 9.12
CA ILE A 600 16.31 13.23 8.71
C ILE A 600 17.70 13.73 9.09
N ASP A 601 18.56 12.81 9.56
CA ASP A 601 19.96 13.08 9.86
C ASP A 601 20.64 13.79 8.69
N LYS A 602 21.19 14.97 8.96
CA LYS A 602 21.86 15.82 7.97
C LYS A 602 23.14 15.21 7.42
N SER A 603 23.65 14.12 8.01
CA SER A 603 24.76 13.34 7.45
C SER A 603 24.34 12.48 6.24
N ILE A 604 23.04 12.30 6.00
CA ILE A 604 22.49 11.48 4.92
C ILE A 604 21.90 12.40 3.86
N ASP A 605 22.44 12.35 2.64
CA ASP A 605 21.92 13.16 1.53
C ASP A 605 20.79 12.46 0.76
N CYS A 606 19.96 13.27 0.12
CA CYS A 606 19.04 12.82 -0.93
C CYS A 606 19.82 12.44 -2.18
N ASP A 607 19.57 11.26 -2.73
CA ASP A 607 20.22 10.81 -3.96
C ASP A 607 19.24 10.69 -5.15
N GLY A 608 17.93 10.79 -4.89
CA GLY A 608 16.94 10.89 -5.95
C GLY A 608 15.51 11.10 -5.47
N ILE A 609 14.70 11.70 -6.35
CA ILE A 609 13.26 11.87 -6.20
C ILE A 609 12.60 11.21 -7.41
N LEU A 610 11.86 10.13 -7.21
CA LEU A 610 11.13 9.43 -8.26
C LEU A 610 9.68 9.94 -8.32
N LEU A 611 9.29 10.53 -9.44
CA LEU A 611 7.89 10.85 -9.75
C LEU A 611 7.32 9.75 -10.66
N THR A 612 6.24 9.11 -10.24
CA THR A 612 5.57 8.03 -10.96
C THR A 612 4.04 8.16 -10.89
N GLY A 613 3.32 7.34 -11.65
CA GLY A 613 1.87 7.37 -11.71
C GLY A 613 1.31 8.26 -12.84
N ARG A 614 0.10 7.91 -13.30
CA ARG A 614 -0.53 8.54 -14.48
C ARG A 614 -0.94 10.00 -14.27
N GLY A 615 -1.07 10.47 -13.04
CA GLY A 615 -1.34 11.87 -12.71
C GLY A 615 -0.26 12.81 -13.28
N PHE A 616 1.00 12.38 -13.32
CA PHE A 616 2.09 13.16 -13.88
C PHE A 616 2.13 13.21 -15.42
N LEU A 617 1.24 12.50 -16.12
CA LEU A 617 0.98 12.76 -17.55
C LEU A 617 0.32 14.13 -17.77
N PHE A 618 -0.27 14.71 -16.72
CA PHE A 618 -0.77 16.08 -16.74
C PHE A 618 0.37 17.07 -16.45
N LYS A 619 0.90 17.70 -17.51
CA LYS A 619 2.08 18.58 -17.43
C LYS A 619 1.95 19.72 -16.42
N PRO A 620 0.81 20.43 -16.28
CA PRO A 620 0.68 21.49 -15.29
C PRO A 620 0.95 21.01 -13.86
N LEU A 621 0.42 19.83 -13.48
CA LEU A 621 0.68 19.23 -12.16
C LEU A 621 2.17 18.89 -12.00
N LEU A 622 2.77 18.24 -13.01
CA LEU A 622 4.16 17.82 -12.99
C LEU A 622 5.13 18.99 -12.80
N GLU A 623 4.98 20.02 -13.63
CA GLU A 623 5.89 21.18 -13.61
C GLU A 623 5.71 22.02 -12.35
N LYS A 624 4.47 22.15 -11.84
CA LYS A 624 4.21 22.78 -10.55
C LYS A 624 4.92 22.02 -9.42
N LEU A 625 4.79 20.68 -9.37
CA LEU A 625 5.45 19.89 -8.32
C LEU A 625 6.98 20.03 -8.40
N LYS A 626 7.58 19.91 -9.59
CA LYS A 626 9.02 20.12 -9.80
C LYS A 626 9.46 21.51 -9.33
N GLY A 627 8.69 22.55 -9.68
CA GLY A 627 8.93 23.92 -9.25
C GLY A 627 8.97 24.04 -7.73
N ARG A 628 8.00 23.45 -7.03
CA ARG A 628 7.96 23.51 -5.56
C ARG A 628 9.04 22.66 -4.88
N LEU A 629 9.33 21.47 -5.40
CA LEU A 629 10.44 20.64 -4.90
C LEU A 629 11.79 21.37 -5.00
N THR A 630 12.00 22.12 -6.08
CA THR A 630 13.26 22.87 -6.30
C THR A 630 13.30 24.16 -5.50
N THR A 631 12.20 24.91 -5.39
CA THR A 631 12.17 26.23 -4.76
C THR A 631 11.89 26.21 -3.25
N GLU A 632 11.03 25.31 -2.76
CA GLU A 632 10.63 25.27 -1.35
C GLU A 632 11.41 24.25 -0.53
N LEU A 633 11.87 23.16 -1.16
CA LEU A 633 12.66 22.11 -0.52
C LEU A 633 14.14 22.13 -0.94
N ASN A 634 14.53 23.05 -1.84
CA ASN A 634 15.90 23.23 -2.31
C ASN A 634 16.53 21.97 -2.95
N PHE A 635 15.72 21.12 -3.57
CA PHE A 635 16.26 19.97 -4.31
C PHE A 635 16.82 20.39 -5.66
N ALA A 636 17.96 19.82 -6.02
CA ALA A 636 18.55 20.06 -7.34
C ALA A 636 17.69 19.39 -8.43
N PRO A 637 17.41 20.08 -9.56
CA PRO A 637 16.52 19.54 -10.61
C PRO A 637 16.95 18.17 -11.16
N ASN A 638 18.25 17.89 -11.19
CA ASN A 638 18.82 16.62 -11.67
C ASN A 638 18.50 15.41 -10.77
N LEU A 639 18.13 15.65 -9.51
CA LEU A 639 17.67 14.60 -8.58
C LEU A 639 16.25 14.13 -8.90
N ILE A 640 15.45 14.95 -9.57
CA ILE A 640 14.07 14.62 -9.90
C ILE A 640 14.06 13.76 -11.17
N LYS A 641 13.58 12.53 -11.02
CA LYS A 641 13.55 11.48 -12.03
C LYS A 641 12.13 11.03 -12.33
N MET A 642 11.94 10.53 -13.53
CA MET A 642 10.71 9.89 -13.99
C MET A 642 11.08 8.70 -14.88
N PRO A 643 10.21 7.69 -14.99
CA PRO A 643 10.29 6.70 -16.07
C PRO A 643 10.26 7.38 -17.45
N ASP A 644 11.06 6.89 -18.39
CA ASP A 644 11.19 7.48 -19.72
C ASP A 644 9.94 7.25 -20.59
N GLU A 645 9.26 6.12 -20.38
CA GLU A 645 8.05 5.77 -21.13
C GLU A 645 6.78 5.94 -20.29
N ALA A 646 5.75 6.52 -20.90
CA ALA A 646 4.44 6.70 -20.25
C ALA A 646 3.76 5.37 -19.84
N SER A 647 4.05 4.28 -20.58
CA SER A 647 3.61 2.92 -20.27
C SER A 647 4.15 2.43 -18.92
N GLN A 648 5.40 2.80 -18.60
CA GLN A 648 6.09 2.38 -17.38
C GLN A 648 5.49 3.03 -16.13
N LEU A 649 5.00 4.28 -16.22
CA LEU A 649 4.34 4.98 -15.10
C LEU A 649 3.19 4.18 -14.47
N LYS A 650 2.60 3.22 -15.20
CA LYS A 650 1.49 2.38 -14.72
C LYS A 650 1.92 0.97 -14.29
N ALA A 651 3.00 0.43 -14.85
CA ALA A 651 3.39 -0.97 -14.69
C ALA A 651 4.58 -1.17 -13.72
N ILE A 652 5.32 -0.10 -13.43
CA ILE A 652 6.59 -0.12 -12.71
C ILE A 652 6.46 -0.68 -11.29
N CYS A 653 5.36 -0.42 -10.60
CA CYS A 653 5.10 -0.98 -9.28
C CYS A 653 4.97 -2.51 -9.33
N LEU A 654 4.32 -3.06 -10.36
CA LEU A 654 4.25 -4.50 -10.57
C LEU A 654 5.56 -5.11 -11.07
N ASP A 655 6.44 -4.35 -11.72
CA ASP A 655 7.78 -4.84 -12.04
C ASP A 655 8.63 -4.97 -10.75
N GLY A 656 8.56 -3.98 -9.87
CA GLY A 656 9.37 -3.94 -8.65
C GLY A 656 9.13 -5.08 -7.65
N ILE A 657 7.95 -5.69 -7.63
CA ILE A 657 7.68 -6.84 -6.74
C ILE A 657 8.39 -8.13 -7.17
N PHE A 658 8.82 -8.23 -8.44
CA PHE A 658 9.58 -9.37 -8.94
C PHE A 658 11.09 -9.14 -8.88
N THR A 659 11.51 -7.92 -8.55
CA THR A 659 12.90 -7.58 -8.35
C THR A 659 13.50 -8.41 -7.21
N SER A 660 14.68 -8.97 -7.46
CA SER A 660 15.37 -9.84 -6.52
C SER A 660 16.55 -9.15 -5.84
N GLY A 661 16.90 -9.62 -4.64
CA GLY A 661 18.12 -9.20 -3.95
C GLY A 661 17.98 -7.98 -3.03
N TYR A 662 16.79 -7.38 -2.91
CA TYR A 662 16.52 -6.33 -1.93
C TYR A 662 15.87 -6.89 -0.67
N VAL A 663 16.24 -6.34 0.48
CA VAL A 663 15.58 -6.58 1.76
C VAL A 663 14.67 -5.41 2.05
N ILE A 664 13.36 -5.68 2.12
CA ILE A 664 12.34 -4.69 2.45
C ILE A 664 11.59 -5.05 3.75
N HIS A 665 10.86 -4.07 4.28
CA HIS A 665 9.92 -4.23 5.39
C HIS A 665 8.47 -4.20 4.86
N PRO A 666 7.94 -5.35 4.40
CA PRO A 666 6.63 -5.41 3.71
C PRO A 666 5.43 -5.13 4.64
N GLU A 667 5.62 -5.23 5.97
CA GLU A 667 4.51 -5.22 6.94
C GLU A 667 4.33 -3.89 7.68
N LEU A 668 5.33 -3.01 7.63
CA LEU A 668 5.28 -1.68 8.23
C LEU A 668 4.65 -0.71 7.25
N VAL A 669 3.54 -0.05 7.64
CA VAL A 669 2.87 1.00 6.85
C VAL A 669 3.57 2.36 6.95
N GLY A 670 4.70 2.44 7.65
CA GLY A 670 5.50 3.63 7.91
C GLY A 670 6.08 3.58 9.33
N PHE A 671 7.24 4.23 9.57
CA PHE A 671 7.71 4.39 10.94
C PHE A 671 6.86 5.44 11.66
N PRO A 672 6.61 5.27 12.97
CA PRO A 672 5.89 6.27 13.74
C PRO A 672 6.64 7.58 13.80
N ILE A 673 5.88 8.66 13.69
CA ILE A 673 6.39 10.01 13.85
C ILE A 673 5.72 10.64 15.06
N HIS A 674 6.52 11.03 16.05
CA HIS A 674 6.02 11.71 17.23
C HIS A 674 5.63 13.16 16.92
N ILE A 675 4.45 13.57 17.39
CA ILE A 675 3.92 14.93 17.21
C ILE A 675 4.09 15.69 18.52
N SER A 676 4.87 16.78 18.51
CA SER A 676 4.98 17.71 19.65
C SER A 676 3.93 18.84 19.57
N THR A 677 3.23 19.08 20.69
CA THR A 677 2.16 20.09 20.82
C THR A 677 2.65 21.47 21.30
N LYS A 678 3.97 21.69 21.45
CA LYS A 678 4.49 23.01 21.84
C LYS A 678 4.15 24.04 20.76
N LYS A 679 3.34 25.05 21.13
CA LYS A 679 3.07 26.24 20.29
C LYS A 679 4.42 26.90 19.97
N GLN A 680 4.82 26.91 18.70
CA GLN A 680 5.87 27.82 18.26
C GLN A 680 5.36 29.26 18.37
N ALA A 681 6.27 30.21 18.59
CA ALA A 681 5.96 31.64 18.58
C ALA A 681 5.25 31.99 17.27
N PRO A 682 4.26 32.90 17.29
CA PRO A 682 3.51 33.25 16.09
C PRO A 682 4.48 33.70 15.01
N VAL A 683 4.47 33.00 13.88
CA VAL A 683 5.14 33.46 12.67
C VAL A 683 4.46 34.77 12.30
N ASN A 684 5.18 35.89 12.42
CA ASN A 684 4.73 37.19 11.94
C ASN A 684 4.68 37.13 10.41
N ASP A 685 3.57 36.63 9.88
CA ASP A 685 3.25 36.70 8.46
C ASP A 685 2.08 37.68 8.31
N THR A 686 2.40 38.90 7.92
CA THR A 686 1.44 39.88 7.45
C THR A 686 0.88 39.40 6.12
N SER A 687 -0.45 39.32 6.03
CA SER A 687 -1.28 38.78 4.94
C SER A 687 -1.25 37.26 4.76
N LYS A 688 -2.08 36.56 5.54
CA LYS A 688 -2.53 35.21 5.18
C LYS A 688 -3.99 35.23 4.73
N PRO A 689 -4.34 34.58 3.60
CA PRO A 689 -5.70 34.13 3.34
C PRO A 689 -6.19 33.29 4.53
N LYS A 690 -7.48 33.38 4.88
CA LYS A 690 -8.08 32.52 5.89
C LYS A 690 -8.12 31.09 5.36
N PHE A 691 -7.08 30.33 5.66
CA PHE A 691 -6.98 28.94 5.24
C PHE A 691 -7.79 27.99 6.16
N PRO A 692 -8.29 26.84 5.65
CA PRO A 692 -9.09 25.87 6.41
C PRO A 692 -8.31 25.21 7.56
N ARG A 693 -9.04 24.58 8.50
CA ARG A 693 -8.53 23.80 9.67
C ARG A 693 -7.45 22.75 9.34
N PHE A 694 -7.25 22.42 8.06
CA PHE A 694 -6.12 21.64 7.55
C PHE A 694 -4.76 22.15 8.04
N PHE A 695 -4.57 23.47 8.08
CA PHE A 695 -3.28 24.07 8.45
C PHE A 695 -2.90 23.89 9.93
N ASP A 696 -3.87 23.63 10.80
CA ASP A 696 -3.64 23.30 12.22
C ASP A 696 -3.05 21.89 12.39
N PHE A 697 -3.29 20.98 11.44
CA PHE A 697 -2.62 19.68 11.34
C PHE A 697 -1.22 19.83 10.73
N ILE A 698 -1.06 20.69 9.73
CA ILE A 698 0.24 20.99 9.08
C ILE A 698 1.24 21.61 10.06
N LEU A 699 0.79 22.53 10.94
CA LEU A 699 1.62 23.09 12.02
C LEU A 699 2.09 22.03 13.04
N ARG A 700 1.39 20.89 13.15
CA ARG A 700 1.79 19.76 14.00
C ARG A 700 2.87 18.88 13.34
N LEU A 701 2.89 18.79 12.01
CA LEU A 701 3.93 18.10 11.23
C LEU A 701 5.27 18.87 11.21
N ALA A 702 5.26 20.17 11.49
CA ALA A 702 6.49 20.96 11.62
C ALA A 702 7.32 20.64 12.89
N ASN A 703 6.75 19.88 13.83
CA ASN A 703 7.35 19.53 15.13
C ASN A 703 7.73 18.04 15.25
N MET A 704 7.96 17.37 14.12
CA MET A 704 8.43 15.99 14.08
C MET A 704 9.86 15.88 14.63
N GLN A 705 10.23 14.72 15.18
CA GLN A 705 11.62 14.35 15.47
C GLN A 705 11.84 12.93 14.91
N ASP A 706 12.99 12.60 14.35
CA ASP A 706 13.34 11.20 14.06
C ASP A 706 14.24 10.68 15.18
N ASN A 707 13.71 9.74 15.96
CA ASN A 707 14.36 9.15 17.12
C ASN A 707 14.38 7.61 17.03
N TYR A 708 14.35 7.06 15.82
CA TYR A 708 14.36 5.62 15.62
C TYR A 708 15.74 5.00 15.88
N ASP A 709 15.81 4.06 16.83
CA ASP A 709 16.97 3.22 17.14
C ASP A 709 16.88 1.91 16.35
N GLU A 710 17.76 1.74 15.34
CA GLU A 710 17.81 0.52 14.50
C GLU A 710 18.22 -0.73 15.29
N THR A 711 19.08 -0.57 16.31
CA THR A 711 19.59 -1.72 17.10
C THR A 711 18.50 -2.29 17.99
N LYS A 712 17.65 -1.42 18.50
CA LYS A 712 16.50 -1.81 19.32
C LYS A 712 15.25 -2.04 18.50
N ASN A 713 15.20 -1.60 17.24
CA ASN A 713 13.98 -1.50 16.45
C ASN A 713 12.85 -0.76 17.23
N SER A 714 13.23 0.31 17.93
CA SER A 714 12.29 1.11 18.72
C SER A 714 12.44 2.58 18.40
N TYR A 715 11.35 3.34 18.55
CA TYR A 715 11.34 4.78 18.38
C TYR A 715 11.29 5.44 19.74
N ARG A 716 12.33 6.20 20.10
CA ARG A 716 12.44 6.86 21.41
C ARG A 716 11.60 8.13 21.45
N ILE A 717 10.85 8.32 22.54
CA ILE A 717 9.98 9.46 22.74
C ILE A 717 10.62 10.39 23.76
N ASP A 718 11.18 11.50 23.28
CA ASP A 718 11.89 12.45 24.14
C ASP A 718 10.96 13.50 24.76
N ASN A 719 9.75 13.69 24.24
CA ASN A 719 8.78 14.64 24.77
C ASN A 719 7.42 13.97 25.04
N LEU A 720 6.99 13.98 26.31
CA LEU A 720 5.79 13.29 26.77
C LEU A 720 4.52 14.16 26.69
N ASP A 721 4.66 15.46 26.39
CA ASP A 721 3.56 16.44 26.41
C ASP A 721 2.42 16.08 25.43
N SER A 722 2.73 15.31 24.38
CA SER A 722 1.73 14.75 23.49
C SER A 722 2.16 13.37 23.02
N LEU A 723 1.70 12.32 23.72
CA LEU A 723 1.83 10.92 23.31
C LEU A 723 0.93 10.61 22.09
N LYS A 724 1.16 11.37 21.03
CA LYS A 724 0.45 11.37 19.77
C LYS A 724 1.44 11.04 18.66
N PHE A 725 1.10 10.05 17.85
CA PHE A 725 1.95 9.52 16.80
C PHE A 725 1.22 9.59 15.48
N LEU A 726 1.84 10.13 14.44
CA LEU A 726 1.40 9.91 13.08
C LEU A 726 2.06 8.62 12.57
N ILE A 727 1.26 7.66 12.14
CA ILE A 727 1.74 6.43 11.51
C ILE A 727 0.97 6.26 10.21
N GLY A 728 1.68 6.31 9.07
CA GLY A 728 1.02 6.50 7.78
C GLY A 728 0.27 7.83 7.76
N ASN A 729 -1.01 7.77 7.39
CA ASN A 729 -1.92 8.92 7.40
C ASN A 729 -2.77 9.03 8.69
N THR A 730 -2.54 8.15 9.67
CA THR A 730 -3.43 7.96 10.81
C THR A 730 -2.79 8.46 12.09
N LEU A 731 -3.53 9.25 12.88
CA LEU A 731 -3.08 9.66 14.20
C LEU A 731 -3.44 8.61 15.24
N TYR A 732 -2.45 8.27 16.03
CA TYR A 732 -2.55 7.35 17.14
C TYR A 732 -2.26 8.06 18.45
N THR A 733 -2.91 7.60 19.51
CA THR A 733 -2.64 8.04 20.89
C THR A 733 -2.43 6.84 21.78
N VAL A 734 -1.67 7.00 22.87
CA VAL A 734 -1.54 5.94 23.87
C VAL A 734 -2.87 5.76 24.60
N ALA A 735 -3.37 4.52 24.66
CA ALA A 735 -4.70 4.22 25.21
C ALA A 735 -4.81 4.38 26.73
N ASP A 736 -3.68 4.21 27.44
CA ASP A 736 -3.66 4.15 28.89
C ASP A 736 -3.24 5.49 29.52
N ASN A 737 -4.01 5.92 30.52
CA ASN A 737 -3.77 7.15 31.27
C ASN A 737 -2.49 7.10 32.12
N ILE A 738 -1.95 5.91 32.40
CA ILE A 738 -0.69 5.73 33.17
C ILE A 738 0.47 6.51 32.56
N PHE A 739 0.47 6.72 31.24
CA PHE A 739 1.54 7.45 30.55
C PHE A 739 1.40 8.98 30.64
N TYR A 740 0.27 9.50 31.11
CA TYR A 740 0.05 10.94 31.34
C TYR A 740 0.34 11.35 32.80
N ASP A 741 0.58 10.37 33.69
CA ASP A 741 1.04 10.63 35.05
C ASP A 741 2.57 10.70 35.08
N THR A 742 3.11 11.92 35.17
CA THR A 742 4.55 12.22 35.24
C THR A 742 5.32 11.42 36.30
N LYS A 743 4.65 10.86 37.31
CA LYS A 743 5.29 10.00 38.32
C LYS A 743 5.77 8.66 37.79
N TRP A 744 5.19 8.19 36.68
CA TRP A 744 5.48 6.87 36.14
C TRP A 744 6.50 6.91 35.02
N VAL A 745 6.72 8.05 34.37
CA VAL A 745 7.41 8.11 33.09
C VAL A 745 8.89 8.50 33.24
N GLU A 746 9.79 7.53 33.02
CA GLU A 746 11.24 7.79 32.97
C GLU A 746 11.73 7.95 31.53
N SER A 747 11.47 6.96 30.68
CA SER A 747 11.69 7.03 29.23
C SER A 747 10.61 6.23 28.52
N VAL A 748 10.09 6.72 27.39
CA VAL A 748 9.10 5.99 26.61
C VAL A 748 9.68 5.66 25.26
N ASP A 749 9.49 4.43 24.81
CA ASP A 749 9.74 4.06 23.43
C ASP A 749 8.50 3.43 22.80
N LEU A 750 8.51 3.39 21.47
CA LEU A 750 7.46 2.79 20.67
C LEU A 750 8.06 1.63 19.88
N ILE A 751 7.44 0.47 20.00
CA ILE A 751 7.85 -0.72 19.26
C ILE A 751 6.72 -1.24 18.38
N PHE A 752 7.11 -1.94 17.32
CA PHE A 752 6.19 -2.56 16.38
C PHE A 752 6.17 -4.08 16.54
N THR A 753 4.98 -4.65 16.48
CA THR A 753 4.74 -6.09 16.44
C THR A 753 3.72 -6.40 15.35
N LYS A 754 3.56 -7.68 14.99
CA LYS A 754 2.49 -8.10 14.08
C LYS A 754 1.08 -7.71 14.53
N ASP A 755 0.87 -7.56 15.84
CA ASP A 755 -0.41 -7.16 16.43
C ASP A 755 -0.61 -5.63 16.45
N GLY A 756 0.37 -4.84 15.97
CA GLY A 756 0.36 -3.39 15.97
C GLY A 756 1.45 -2.75 16.83
N PHE A 757 1.27 -1.47 17.15
CA PHE A 757 2.25 -0.62 17.85
C PHE A 757 1.99 -0.52 19.36
N TYR A 758 3.07 -0.56 20.14
CA TYR A 758 3.03 -0.54 21.60
C TYR A 758 3.97 0.53 22.15
N ALA A 759 3.43 1.46 22.94
CA ALA A 759 4.23 2.35 23.76
C ALA A 759 4.70 1.61 25.01
N ARG A 760 5.99 1.67 25.33
CA ARG A 760 6.57 1.07 26.53
C ARG A 760 7.22 2.15 27.38
N ASN A 761 7.01 2.06 28.67
CA ASN A 761 7.68 2.88 29.65
C ASN A 761 8.87 2.08 30.21
N ILE A 762 10.07 2.62 30.03
CA ILE A 762 11.34 1.97 30.34
C ILE A 762 12.01 2.73 31.47
N SER A 763 12.41 2.01 32.51
CA SER A 763 13.15 2.56 33.64
C SER A 763 14.61 2.86 33.29
N LYS A 764 15.31 3.60 34.16
CA LYS A 764 16.77 3.84 34.08
C LYS A 764 17.58 2.56 34.03
N ASP A 765 17.09 1.49 34.66
CA ASP A 765 17.70 0.15 34.63
C ASP A 765 17.29 -0.68 33.40
N ASN A 766 16.72 -0.04 32.37
CA ASN A 766 16.24 -0.65 31.14
C ASN A 766 15.16 -1.74 31.36
N LYS A 767 14.29 -1.57 32.38
CA LYS A 767 13.16 -2.49 32.64
C LYS A 767 11.85 -1.87 32.17
N VAL A 768 10.99 -2.67 31.57
CA VAL A 768 9.65 -2.26 31.15
C VAL A 768 8.77 -2.11 32.40
N ILE A 769 8.47 -0.88 32.80
CA ILE A 769 7.58 -0.57 33.93
C ILE A 769 6.13 -0.90 33.55
N GLY A 770 5.74 -0.50 32.34
CA GLY A 770 4.42 -0.74 31.77
C GLY A 770 4.42 -0.56 30.26
N TYR A 771 3.40 -1.08 29.59
CA TYR A 771 3.23 -0.91 28.15
C TYR A 771 1.75 -0.78 27.81
N SER A 772 1.42 -0.07 26.74
CA SER A 772 0.05 0.09 26.25
C SER A 772 0.00 0.13 24.74
N ASN A 773 -1.12 -0.33 24.19
CA ASN A 773 -1.40 -0.24 22.76
C ASN A 773 -1.63 1.21 22.34
N LEU A 774 -1.26 1.49 21.10
CA LEU A 774 -1.74 2.68 20.43
C LEU A 774 -3.19 2.48 19.95
N ILE A 775 -4.03 3.49 20.18
CA ILE A 775 -5.40 3.57 19.66
C ILE A 775 -5.48 4.65 18.59
N GLN A 776 -6.21 4.36 17.52
CA GLN A 776 -6.48 5.31 16.47
C GLN A 776 -7.40 6.43 16.97
N ASN A 777 -7.07 7.67 16.62
CA ASN A 777 -7.87 8.85 16.93
C ASN A 777 -8.59 9.30 15.66
N SER A 778 -9.92 9.30 15.67
CA SER A 778 -10.79 9.60 14.50
C SER A 778 -10.87 11.08 14.13
N ALA A 779 -10.24 11.98 14.89
CA ALA A 779 -10.45 13.43 14.75
C ALA A 779 -9.83 14.10 13.52
N ILE A 780 -9.11 13.37 12.65
CA ILE A 780 -8.42 13.94 11.47
C ILE A 780 -9.26 13.85 10.19
N ASP A 781 -10.33 13.06 10.19
CA ASP A 781 -10.99 12.64 8.94
C ASP A 781 -11.72 13.76 8.20
N ASN A 782 -12.04 14.89 8.85
CA ASN A 782 -12.85 15.95 8.23
C ASN A 782 -12.16 16.71 7.09
N VAL A 783 -10.83 16.72 7.04
CA VAL A 783 -10.09 17.53 6.06
C VAL A 783 -9.80 16.76 4.76
N THR A 784 -9.75 15.43 4.83
CA THR A 784 -9.61 14.57 3.63
C THR A 784 -10.91 14.50 2.82
N LEU A 785 -12.05 14.88 3.41
CA LEU A 785 -13.38 14.74 2.80
C LEU A 785 -13.54 15.54 1.51
N GLN A 786 -12.98 16.77 1.45
CA GLN A 786 -13.17 17.69 0.33
C GLN A 786 -12.68 17.08 -0.99
N TYR A 787 -11.56 16.37 -0.98
CA TYR A 787 -10.97 15.79 -2.18
C TYR A 787 -11.42 14.35 -2.43
N LEU A 788 -12.06 13.71 -1.45
CA LEU A 788 -12.41 12.30 -1.52
C LEU A 788 -13.61 12.04 -2.43
N ILE A 789 -14.73 12.77 -2.29
CA ILE A 789 -15.93 12.52 -3.12
C ILE A 789 -15.61 12.70 -4.62
N PRO A 790 -14.99 13.81 -5.06
CA PRO A 790 -14.59 13.98 -6.46
C PRO A 790 -13.63 12.89 -6.95
N SER A 791 -12.76 12.39 -6.07
CA SER A 791 -11.81 11.32 -6.40
C SER A 791 -12.46 9.93 -6.49
N LEU A 792 -13.45 9.66 -5.64
CA LEU A 792 -14.18 8.39 -5.59
C LEU A 792 -15.24 8.28 -6.68
N PHE A 793 -16.00 9.37 -6.89
CA PHE A 793 -17.15 9.45 -7.78
C PHE A 793 -17.12 10.75 -8.57
N PRO A 794 -16.21 10.91 -9.55
CA PRO A 794 -16.19 12.13 -10.36
C PRO A 794 -17.53 12.39 -11.03
N ALA A 795 -18.24 11.34 -11.44
CA ALA A 795 -19.58 11.41 -12.04
C ALA A 795 -20.72 11.74 -11.05
N LYS A 796 -20.45 11.91 -9.75
CA LYS A 796 -21.46 12.30 -8.75
C LYS A 796 -21.32 13.79 -8.45
N ILE A 797 -22.39 14.53 -8.67
CA ILE A 797 -22.53 15.91 -8.24
C ILE A 797 -23.18 15.87 -6.86
N ASP A 798 -22.50 16.45 -5.88
CA ASP A 798 -23.01 16.60 -4.53
C ASP A 798 -23.28 18.10 -4.32
N THR A 799 -24.55 18.46 -4.36
CA THR A 799 -25.04 19.84 -4.36
C THR A 799 -24.78 20.52 -3.00
N ASP A 800 -24.96 19.79 -1.90
CA ASP A 800 -24.60 20.21 -0.54
C ASP A 800 -23.09 20.50 -0.44
N TYR A 801 -22.26 19.64 -1.05
CA TYR A 801 -20.81 19.85 -1.14
C TYR A 801 -20.44 21.09 -1.96
N ILE A 802 -21.04 21.29 -3.14
CA ILE A 802 -20.81 22.48 -3.98
C ILE A 802 -21.24 23.75 -3.23
N GLN A 803 -22.32 23.72 -2.46
CA GLN A 803 -22.75 24.85 -1.64
C GLN A 803 -21.79 25.11 -0.46
N ALA A 804 -21.28 24.07 0.19
CA ALA A 804 -20.31 24.21 1.28
C ALA A 804 -19.00 24.88 0.82
N LEU A 805 -18.54 24.57 -0.40
CA LEU A 805 -17.38 25.24 -1.03
C LEU A 805 -17.59 26.74 -1.28
N LYS A 806 -18.85 27.16 -1.52
CA LYS A 806 -19.18 28.58 -1.77
C LYS A 806 -19.09 29.44 -0.52
N GLN A 807 -19.23 28.85 0.68
CA GLN A 807 -19.17 29.60 1.94
C GLN A 807 -17.76 30.09 2.31
N ASP A 808 -16.71 29.55 1.66
CA ASP A 808 -15.30 29.91 1.90
C ASP A 808 -14.70 30.85 0.83
N VAL A 809 -15.49 31.30 -0.16
CA VAL A 809 -15.05 32.32 -1.14
C VAL A 809 -15.23 33.71 -0.51
N PRO A 810 -14.18 34.56 -0.41
CA PRO A 810 -14.33 35.92 0.08
C PRO A 810 -15.31 36.70 -0.81
N GLU A 811 -16.17 37.53 -0.21
CA GLU A 811 -16.98 38.53 -0.93
C GLU A 811 -16.10 39.25 -1.95
N SER A 812 -16.39 39.06 -3.24
CA SER A 812 -15.62 39.64 -4.31
C SER A 812 -16.12 41.04 -4.69
N ILE A 813 -15.21 41.76 -5.34
CA ILE A 813 -15.28 43.15 -5.76
C ILE A 813 -16.47 43.37 -6.70
N GLU A 814 -17.03 44.58 -6.72
CA GLU A 814 -18.30 45.03 -7.36
C GLU A 814 -18.68 44.47 -8.75
N GLU A 815 -17.78 43.87 -9.52
CA GLU A 815 -18.09 43.19 -10.80
C GLU A 815 -18.73 41.80 -10.63
N ASP A 816 -18.67 41.19 -9.44
CA ASP A 816 -19.21 39.84 -9.16
C ASP A 816 -20.60 39.84 -8.50
N LYS A 817 -21.21 41.02 -8.31
CA LYS A 817 -22.50 41.15 -7.62
C LYS A 817 -23.66 40.53 -8.42
N GLU A 818 -23.64 40.64 -9.75
CA GLU A 818 -24.61 39.98 -10.63
C GLU A 818 -24.46 38.45 -10.61
N LEU A 819 -23.23 37.93 -10.45
CA LEU A 819 -22.97 36.49 -10.35
C LEU A 819 -23.42 35.95 -8.98
N ALA A 820 -23.15 36.69 -7.89
CA ALA A 820 -23.62 36.35 -6.55
C ALA A 820 -25.16 36.35 -6.46
N ASP A 821 -25.82 37.32 -7.10
CA ASP A 821 -27.29 37.38 -7.18
C ASP A 821 -27.86 36.25 -8.05
N LEU A 822 -27.22 35.88 -9.17
CA LEU A 822 -27.61 34.70 -9.97
C LEU A 822 -27.41 33.38 -9.20
N MET A 823 -26.35 33.29 -8.40
CA MET A 823 -26.02 32.11 -7.60
C MET A 823 -26.93 31.94 -6.38
N SER A 824 -27.53 33.01 -5.87
CA SER A 824 -28.54 32.99 -4.79
C SER A 824 -29.89 32.38 -5.21
N LEU A 825 -30.08 32.13 -6.51
CA LEU A 825 -31.28 31.51 -7.08
C LEU A 825 -31.19 29.97 -7.20
N LEU A 826 -30.03 29.40 -6.90
CA LEU A 826 -29.87 27.94 -6.76
C LEU A 826 -30.59 27.49 -5.47
N PRO A 827 -31.27 26.32 -5.47
CA PRO A 827 -32.05 25.88 -4.32
C PRO A 827 -31.15 25.63 -3.10
N ASP A 828 -31.68 25.90 -1.90
CA ASP A 828 -31.11 25.53 -0.59
C ASP A 828 -30.83 24.04 -0.49
#